data_AF-A0A963E9Y1-F1
#
_entry.id   AF-A0A963E9Y1-F1
#
_cell.length_a   1.000
_cell.length_b   1.000
_cell.length_c   1.000
_cell.angle_alpha   90.00
_cell.angle_beta   90.00
_cell.angle_gamma   90.00
#
_symmetry.space_group_name_H-M   'P 1'
#
loop_
_entity.id
_entity.type
_entity.pdbx_description
1 polymer ?
#
loop_
_entity_poly.entity_id
_entity_poly.type
_entity_poly.pdbx_seq_one_letter_code
_entity_poly.pdbx_strand_id
1 'polypeptide(L)'
;MKQVKFDKLIRHAVFACLLWGGASLPFAAWADPTGIGDCEFKQDTMTGMMGWMGHPCTQHRPGPSMQDHSVPGLTTVKTPEGHFPSVDPFANPPGSNFLMTVYSNLYDFNGDEMPNTLPSTPTNPYNLHDGPVLTQAIDPTNPEDDLDRIIDFVEKKAERGQPMNPKHGYIRKALRILEGDPVGRAYDGFPMLHYNGPNKVKKVVPICESSSGHQDDDDDRYGRHHNRDDNHGKGKKKGHHKNECKPGDTVIGGNVDVNMIYFNQRIESDTAFVDPSAVQEVPWTVTYRVKILNRGMEDFSPMVMNFDRIGPNRGPFHASMDQSYFPMLKEGTEYTVKIKQNKGKYFNLVYTWGWRIHPPRVQVMENALKTAGPDNATLPEWEKIAFCEDGRFDNHCDPVNNKHDRKYAISQVGDLSPAKRMWNTFRAMKYGVISTEQAAVDLRAAFLDWVDRTKLPAGVEADPDSTITLLYVNNTIYGSRQGTQGVGSGLGPASYKGISNGGAHDWNTRPYNYRVTLLNGDHFVHGYMNVDFGGSRGWENQFQFTDPSTLIDPEGPHISPTTIVGRQFTVVDDQIVIGNEDKIFPTNRGGLEEFLEANPRNHDDPDNGFPQLGSGCFFTFGRNHAWPNAGGPWGGIVVPPVQVDGTPSKHVVEIEYNYEPSRRLRIYQFDPLHHDVAIYSLH
;
A
#
# COMPACT_ATOMS: atom_id res chain seq x y z
N MET A 1 -19.99 -2.39 32.32
CA MET A 1 -20.90 -1.21 32.34
C MET A 1 -20.60 -0.13 31.28
N LYS A 2 -19.56 -0.24 30.43
CA LYS A 2 -19.27 0.73 29.35
C LYS A 2 -19.90 0.39 27.97
N GLN A 3 -20.55 -0.76 27.82
CA GLN A 3 -20.98 -1.30 26.51
C GLN A 3 -22.36 -0.78 26.03
N VAL A 4 -23.19 -0.23 26.91
CA VAL A 4 -24.58 0.21 26.59
C VAL A 4 -24.65 1.65 26.02
N LYS A 5 -23.52 2.36 25.94
CA LYS A 5 -23.47 3.73 25.37
C LYS A 5 -23.14 3.79 23.87
N PHE A 6 -22.82 2.66 23.24
CA PHE A 6 -22.38 2.62 21.84
C PHE A 6 -23.56 2.77 20.84
N ASP A 7 -24.71 2.14 21.12
CA ASP A 7 -25.84 2.10 20.17
C ASP A 7 -26.65 3.41 20.05
N LYS A 8 -26.55 4.32 21.03
CA LYS A 8 -27.31 5.59 21.01
C LYS A 8 -26.61 6.72 20.26
N LEU A 9 -25.31 6.62 20.00
CA LEU A 9 -24.52 7.68 19.37
C LEU A 9 -24.57 7.63 17.83
N ILE A 10 -24.70 6.43 17.24
CA ILE A 10 -24.71 6.21 15.79
C ILE A 10 -25.92 6.90 15.10
N ARG A 11 -27.07 6.99 15.79
CA ARG A 11 -28.26 7.67 15.24
C ARG A 11 -28.15 9.20 15.15
N HIS A 12 -27.21 9.84 15.87
CA HIS A 12 -27.06 11.31 15.85
C HIS A 12 -26.02 11.80 14.84
N ALA A 13 -25.06 10.96 14.42
CA ALA A 13 -24.06 11.32 13.41
C ALA A 13 -24.66 11.44 11.99
N VAL A 14 -25.72 10.68 11.69
CA VAL A 14 -26.41 10.71 10.38
C VAL A 14 -27.23 12.00 10.18
N PHE A 15 -27.62 12.70 11.25
CA PHE A 15 -28.52 13.86 11.15
C PHE A 15 -27.82 15.23 11.11
N ALA A 16 -26.52 15.31 11.42
CA ALA A 16 -25.82 16.59 11.56
C ALA A 16 -25.38 17.24 10.22
N CYS A 17 -25.51 16.56 9.07
CA CYS A 17 -25.11 17.09 7.75
C CYS A 17 -26.27 17.49 6.81
N LEU A 18 -27.54 17.30 7.19
CA LEU A 18 -28.69 17.54 6.30
C LEU A 18 -29.49 18.82 6.58
N LEU A 19 -29.05 19.68 7.51
CA LEU A 19 -29.78 20.91 7.89
C LEU A 19 -28.94 22.20 7.74
N TRP A 20 -28.36 22.42 6.55
CA TRP A 20 -27.84 23.73 6.15
C TRP A 20 -28.55 24.21 4.87
N GLY A 21 -29.84 24.51 4.99
CA GLY A 21 -30.57 25.27 3.99
C GLY A 21 -30.47 26.78 4.30
N GLY A 22 -29.91 27.56 3.37
CA GLY A 22 -30.31 28.96 3.23
C GLY A 22 -29.31 30.08 3.53
N ALA A 23 -28.00 29.88 3.39
CA ALA A 23 -27.07 31.00 3.28
C ALA A 23 -26.33 30.91 1.93
N SER A 24 -26.72 31.75 0.97
CA SER A 24 -26.00 31.93 -0.29
C SER A 24 -24.65 32.56 -0.01
N LEU A 25 -23.64 31.72 0.21
CA LEU A 25 -22.24 32.15 0.19
C LEU A 25 -21.92 32.71 -1.20
N PRO A 26 -21.19 33.84 -1.30
CA PRO A 26 -20.74 34.34 -2.58
C PRO A 26 -19.88 33.27 -3.25
N PHE A 27 -20.31 32.78 -4.41
CA PHE A 27 -19.53 31.87 -5.24
C PHE A 27 -18.24 32.59 -5.63
N ALA A 28 -17.11 32.17 -5.05
CA ALA A 28 -15.81 32.51 -5.61
C ALA A 28 -15.79 32.03 -7.06
N ALA A 29 -15.18 32.81 -7.97
CA ALA A 29 -15.10 32.45 -9.37
C ALA A 29 -14.32 31.14 -9.53
N TRP A 30 -15.04 30.06 -9.79
CA TRP A 30 -14.49 28.76 -10.12
C TRP A 30 -13.75 28.81 -11.46
N ALA A 31 -12.64 28.09 -11.57
CA ALA A 31 -12.02 27.90 -12.86
C ALA A 31 -13.00 27.14 -13.77
N ASP A 32 -13.06 27.54 -15.04
CA ASP A 32 -13.92 26.93 -16.05
C ASP A 32 -13.07 25.96 -16.90
N PRO A 33 -13.17 24.63 -16.68
CA PRO A 33 -12.46 23.62 -17.45
C PRO A 33 -13.17 23.29 -18.78
N THR A 34 -14.11 24.11 -19.26
CA THR A 34 -14.78 23.87 -20.55
C THR A 34 -13.79 23.69 -21.70
N GLY A 35 -14.07 22.70 -22.55
CA GLY A 35 -13.22 22.31 -23.68
C GLY A 35 -12.13 21.30 -23.34
N ILE A 36 -11.97 20.92 -22.06
CA ILE A 36 -11.08 19.83 -21.63
C ILE A 36 -11.93 18.58 -21.35
N GLY A 37 -11.87 17.60 -22.25
CA GLY A 37 -12.63 16.35 -22.11
C GLY A 37 -14.15 16.56 -22.13
N ASP A 38 -14.84 15.81 -21.27
CA ASP A 38 -16.30 15.78 -21.10
C ASP A 38 -16.76 16.55 -19.83
N CYS A 39 -15.98 17.51 -19.34
CA CYS A 39 -16.35 18.31 -18.16
C CYS A 39 -17.59 19.18 -18.43
N GLU A 40 -18.62 18.99 -17.63
CA GLU A 40 -19.90 19.69 -17.68
C GLU A 40 -20.31 20.18 -16.29
N PHE A 41 -20.90 21.37 -16.23
CA PHE A 41 -21.41 21.92 -14.99
C PHE A 41 -22.83 21.39 -14.71
N LYS A 42 -22.98 20.51 -13.71
CA LYS A 42 -24.27 19.86 -13.39
C LYS A 42 -24.39 19.50 -11.90
N GLN A 43 -25.53 18.95 -11.50
CA GLN A 43 -25.82 18.56 -10.11
C GLN A 43 -25.28 17.17 -9.80
N ASP A 44 -24.47 17.04 -8.74
CA ASP A 44 -23.96 15.75 -8.26
C ASP A 44 -25.05 15.02 -7.48
N THR A 45 -25.24 13.74 -7.81
CA THR A 45 -26.31 12.91 -7.27
C THR A 45 -26.17 12.62 -5.77
N MET A 46 -24.95 12.61 -5.24
CA MET A 46 -24.67 12.26 -3.85
C MET A 46 -24.81 13.48 -2.91
N THR A 47 -24.29 14.62 -3.34
CA THR A 47 -24.22 15.86 -2.57
C THR A 47 -25.40 16.79 -2.84
N GLY A 48 -26.09 16.62 -3.98
CA GLY A 48 -27.10 17.55 -4.48
C GLY A 48 -26.54 18.91 -4.89
N MET A 49 -25.22 19.09 -4.91
CA MET A 49 -24.57 20.36 -5.21
C MET A 49 -24.26 20.49 -6.70
N MET A 50 -24.25 21.73 -7.21
CA MET A 50 -23.78 22.02 -8.57
C MET A 50 -22.25 22.11 -8.59
N GLY A 51 -21.62 21.50 -9.57
CA GLY A 51 -20.17 21.54 -9.77
C GLY A 51 -19.74 20.98 -11.13
N TRP A 52 -18.44 20.96 -11.37
CA TRP A 52 -17.86 20.44 -12.59
C TRP A 52 -17.75 18.92 -12.54
N MET A 53 -18.36 18.25 -13.50
CA MET A 53 -18.39 16.79 -13.57
C MET A 53 -18.22 16.24 -14.97
N GLY A 54 -17.58 15.08 -15.08
CA GLY A 54 -17.18 14.48 -16.36
C GLY A 54 -15.67 14.52 -16.52
N HIS A 55 -15.08 13.75 -17.42
CA HIS A 55 -13.62 13.63 -17.54
C HIS A 55 -13.00 14.95 -17.98
N PRO A 56 -11.85 15.43 -17.45
CA PRO A 56 -11.05 15.00 -16.28
C PRO A 56 -11.44 15.59 -14.94
N CYS A 57 -12.62 16.18 -14.85
CA CYS A 57 -13.26 16.59 -13.61
C CYS A 57 -13.81 15.40 -12.82
N THR A 58 -14.42 15.70 -11.68
CA THR A 58 -15.11 14.74 -10.82
C THR A 58 -16.14 13.89 -11.57
N GLN A 59 -16.15 12.58 -11.37
CA GLN A 59 -17.22 11.74 -11.92
C GLN A 59 -18.45 11.77 -11.02
N HIS A 60 -19.62 11.52 -11.62
CA HIS A 60 -20.84 11.26 -10.87
C HIS A 60 -20.60 10.16 -9.85
N ARG A 61 -20.83 10.47 -8.57
CA ARG A 61 -20.56 9.56 -7.47
C ARG A 61 -21.77 8.67 -7.23
N PRO A 62 -21.56 7.34 -7.06
CA PRO A 62 -22.64 6.47 -6.64
C PRO A 62 -23.18 6.91 -5.27
N GLY A 63 -24.44 6.56 -4.99
CA GLY A 63 -25.00 6.76 -3.67
C GLY A 63 -24.19 6.04 -2.57
N PRO A 64 -24.35 6.40 -1.29
CA PRO A 64 -23.78 5.60 -0.22
C PRO A 64 -24.45 4.22 -0.17
N SER A 65 -23.68 3.19 0.14
CA SER A 65 -24.25 1.86 0.43
C SER A 65 -25.13 1.90 1.67
N MET A 66 -26.20 1.11 1.66
CA MET A 66 -27.03 0.89 2.85
C MET A 66 -26.40 -0.20 3.71
N GLN A 67 -26.23 0.07 5.01
CA GLN A 67 -25.70 -0.91 5.97
C GLN A 67 -26.77 -1.23 7.01
N ASP A 68 -26.97 -2.52 7.31
CA ASP A 68 -27.79 -3.01 8.41
C ASP A 68 -26.91 -3.69 9.47
N HIS A 69 -27.15 -3.31 10.72
CA HIS A 69 -26.47 -3.81 11.93
C HIS A 69 -27.48 -4.43 12.93
N SER A 70 -28.66 -4.83 12.45
CA SER A 70 -29.73 -5.39 13.28
C SER A 70 -29.35 -6.70 13.99
N VAL A 71 -28.37 -7.43 13.45
CA VAL A 71 -27.85 -8.68 14.01
C VAL A 71 -26.43 -8.45 14.57
N PRO A 72 -26.18 -8.65 15.88
CA PRO A 72 -24.85 -8.52 16.46
C PRO A 72 -23.82 -9.44 15.78
N GLY A 73 -22.67 -8.89 15.43
CA GLY A 73 -21.59 -9.64 14.75
C GLY A 73 -21.82 -9.88 13.25
N LEU A 74 -22.88 -9.30 12.67
CA LEU A 74 -23.16 -9.31 11.24
C LEU A 74 -23.35 -7.87 10.75
N THR A 75 -22.87 -7.58 9.56
CA THR A 75 -23.22 -6.37 8.82
C THR A 75 -23.62 -6.73 7.42
N THR A 76 -24.86 -6.42 7.06
CA THR A 76 -25.36 -6.60 5.70
C THR A 76 -25.23 -5.27 4.98
N VAL A 77 -24.67 -5.28 3.78
CA VAL A 77 -24.36 -4.12 2.97
C VAL A 77 -25.02 -4.28 1.61
N LYS A 78 -25.81 -3.29 1.21
CA LYS A 78 -26.39 -3.21 -0.13
C LYS A 78 -25.82 -1.98 -0.82
N THR A 79 -24.99 -2.21 -1.84
CA THR A 79 -24.44 -1.12 -2.65
C THR A 79 -25.54 -0.51 -3.54
N PRO A 80 -25.40 0.77 -3.95
CA PRO A 80 -26.32 1.37 -4.92
C PRO A 80 -26.24 0.69 -6.28
N GLU A 81 -27.27 0.88 -7.10
CA GLU A 81 -27.22 0.46 -8.50
C GLU A 81 -26.17 1.26 -9.27
N GLY A 82 -25.41 0.57 -10.14
CA GLY A 82 -24.45 1.22 -11.03
C GLY A 82 -25.12 2.27 -11.94
N HIS A 83 -24.41 3.37 -12.21
CA HIS A 83 -24.94 4.49 -13.02
C HIS A 83 -25.12 4.15 -14.51
N PHE A 84 -24.62 3.00 -14.96
CA PHE A 84 -24.63 2.59 -16.35
C PHE A 84 -25.60 1.44 -16.59
N PRO A 85 -26.12 1.31 -17.83
CA PRO A 85 -26.89 0.14 -18.23
C PRO A 85 -26.12 -1.13 -17.93
N SER A 86 -26.85 -2.16 -17.49
CA SER A 86 -26.28 -3.47 -17.24
C SER A 86 -25.76 -4.09 -18.52
N VAL A 87 -24.47 -4.45 -18.52
CA VAL A 87 -23.77 -5.07 -19.64
C VAL A 87 -22.80 -6.08 -19.06
N ASP A 88 -22.82 -7.32 -19.58
CA ASP A 88 -21.75 -8.28 -19.31
C ASP A 88 -20.46 -7.75 -19.95
N PRO A 89 -19.46 -7.33 -19.15
CA PRO A 89 -18.25 -6.70 -19.65
C PRO A 89 -17.29 -7.71 -20.30
N PHE A 90 -17.46 -9.01 -20.05
CA PHE A 90 -16.67 -10.08 -20.65
C PHE A 90 -17.22 -10.47 -22.02
N ALA A 91 -18.55 -10.55 -22.14
CA ALA A 91 -19.20 -10.78 -23.43
C ALA A 91 -19.19 -9.55 -24.35
N ASN A 92 -19.22 -8.33 -23.80
CA ASN A 92 -19.27 -7.07 -24.55
C ASN A 92 -18.19 -6.08 -24.07
N PRO A 93 -16.91 -6.34 -24.38
CA PRO A 93 -15.82 -5.47 -23.94
C PRO A 93 -15.90 -4.07 -24.58
N PRO A 94 -15.50 -3.00 -23.87
CA PRO A 94 -14.85 -3.01 -22.56
C PRO A 94 -15.80 -2.99 -21.35
N GLY A 95 -17.11 -3.11 -21.55
CA GLY A 95 -18.15 -2.86 -20.53
C GLY A 95 -18.67 -1.41 -20.56
N SER A 96 -19.69 -1.12 -19.75
CA SER A 96 -20.36 0.19 -19.72
C SER A 96 -19.72 1.23 -18.79
N ASN A 97 -18.76 0.81 -17.96
CA ASN A 97 -18.06 1.62 -16.95
C ASN A 97 -16.65 2.09 -17.36
N PHE A 98 -16.26 1.91 -18.63
CA PHE A 98 -14.94 2.28 -19.16
C PHE A 98 -14.89 3.72 -19.69
N LEU A 99 -13.81 4.46 -19.38
CA LEU A 99 -13.54 5.78 -19.92
C LEU A 99 -12.25 5.87 -20.73
N MET A 100 -12.27 6.70 -21.77
CA MET A 100 -11.10 6.98 -22.62
C MET A 100 -10.05 7.83 -21.90
N THR A 101 -8.78 7.59 -22.19
CA THR A 101 -7.65 8.38 -21.67
C THR A 101 -7.73 9.84 -22.11
N VAL A 102 -7.51 10.79 -21.19
CA VAL A 102 -7.24 12.20 -21.51
C VAL A 102 -5.88 12.58 -20.93
N TYR A 103 -5.02 13.16 -21.78
CA TYR A 103 -3.67 13.59 -21.42
C TYR A 103 -3.65 15.01 -20.85
N SER A 104 -4.40 15.22 -19.77
CA SER A 104 -4.40 16.47 -18.99
C SER A 104 -4.24 16.13 -17.51
N ASN A 105 -4.08 17.12 -16.63
CA ASN A 105 -4.29 16.91 -15.19
C ASN A 105 -5.78 16.64 -14.88
N LEU A 106 -6.04 16.12 -13.68
CA LEU A 106 -7.38 16.04 -13.06
C LEU A 106 -7.85 17.44 -12.66
N TYR A 107 -9.16 17.57 -12.50
CA TYR A 107 -9.81 18.75 -11.94
C TYR A 107 -10.74 18.31 -10.83
N ASP A 108 -10.79 19.11 -9.75
CA ASP A 108 -11.70 18.84 -8.64
C ASP A 108 -13.13 19.32 -8.95
N PHE A 109 -14.04 19.13 -8.00
CA PHE A 109 -15.45 19.50 -8.15
C PHE A 109 -15.67 21.01 -8.32
N ASN A 110 -14.74 21.84 -7.86
CA ASN A 110 -14.74 23.29 -8.07
C ASN A 110 -14.17 23.68 -9.44
N GLY A 111 -13.67 22.73 -10.23
CA GLY A 111 -13.00 23.01 -11.50
C GLY A 111 -11.55 23.45 -11.34
N ASP A 112 -10.98 23.36 -10.13
CA ASP A 112 -9.57 23.69 -9.91
C ASP A 112 -8.68 22.55 -10.42
N GLU A 113 -7.62 22.89 -11.14
CA GLU A 113 -6.65 21.91 -11.61
C GLU A 113 -5.89 21.27 -10.43
N MET A 114 -5.74 19.95 -10.51
CA MET A 114 -4.97 19.10 -9.60
C MET A 114 -3.61 18.79 -10.24
N PRO A 115 -2.56 19.61 -10.01
CA PRO A 115 -1.26 19.41 -10.65
C PRO A 115 -0.62 18.06 -10.30
N ASN A 116 0.34 17.63 -11.11
CA ASN A 116 1.04 16.35 -10.96
C ASN A 116 0.10 15.15 -10.97
N THR A 117 -0.97 15.22 -11.76
CA THR A 117 -1.87 14.09 -11.98
C THR A 117 -1.88 13.60 -13.43
N LEU A 118 -1.17 14.27 -14.35
CA LEU A 118 -1.01 13.86 -15.74
C LEU A 118 -0.54 12.40 -15.83
N PRO A 119 -1.33 11.48 -16.43
CA PRO A 119 -0.92 10.09 -16.58
C PRO A 119 0.29 9.98 -17.52
N SER A 120 0.93 8.80 -17.55
CA SER A 120 1.93 8.49 -18.57
C SER A 120 1.40 8.75 -19.98
N THR A 121 2.26 9.24 -20.86
CA THR A 121 1.94 9.61 -22.25
C THR A 121 2.78 8.77 -23.21
N PRO A 122 2.40 8.69 -24.51
CA PRO A 122 3.20 7.97 -25.51
C PRO A 122 4.66 8.45 -25.60
N THR A 123 4.92 9.74 -25.34
CA THR A 123 6.24 10.36 -25.44
C THR A 123 6.98 10.44 -24.10
N ASN A 124 6.28 10.27 -22.98
CA ASN A 124 6.89 10.25 -21.66
C ASN A 124 6.16 9.24 -20.74
N PRO A 125 6.74 8.04 -20.53
CA PRO A 125 6.13 6.99 -19.71
C PRO A 125 6.18 7.28 -18.20
N TYR A 126 6.99 8.26 -17.76
CA TYR A 126 7.22 8.56 -16.34
C TYR A 126 7.00 10.05 -16.03
N ASN A 127 5.85 10.59 -16.43
CA ASN A 127 5.52 12.02 -16.29
C ASN A 127 5.66 12.58 -14.86
N LEU A 128 5.49 11.75 -13.85
CA LEU A 128 5.57 12.14 -12.44
C LEU A 128 6.94 11.91 -11.80
N HIS A 129 7.92 11.38 -12.54
CA HIS A 129 9.29 11.30 -12.02
C HIS A 129 9.90 12.70 -11.96
N ASP A 130 10.54 13.02 -10.84
CA ASP A 130 11.27 14.27 -10.64
C ASP A 130 12.78 14.05 -10.80
N GLY A 131 13.20 13.82 -12.05
CA GLY A 131 14.57 13.53 -12.43
C GLY A 131 14.86 12.03 -12.63
N PRO A 132 16.14 11.67 -12.87
CA PRO A 132 16.52 10.29 -13.14
C PRO A 132 16.42 9.41 -11.90
N VAL A 133 16.16 8.12 -12.11
CA VAL A 133 16.29 7.11 -11.06
C VAL A 133 17.76 6.85 -10.77
N LEU A 134 18.16 6.92 -9.51
CA LEU A 134 19.53 6.63 -9.08
C LEU A 134 19.61 5.24 -8.49
N THR A 135 20.75 4.56 -8.66
CA THR A 135 20.96 3.21 -8.13
C THR A 135 22.20 3.15 -7.24
N GLN A 136 22.16 2.26 -6.25
CA GLN A 136 23.30 1.95 -5.38
C GLN A 136 23.30 0.46 -5.04
N ALA A 137 24.47 -0.18 -5.07
CA ALA A 137 24.61 -1.58 -4.67
C ALA A 137 24.43 -1.76 -3.16
N ILE A 138 23.75 -2.84 -2.77
CA ILE A 138 23.49 -3.25 -1.38
C ILE A 138 23.65 -4.78 -1.24
N ASP A 139 23.74 -5.26 -0.01
CA ASP A 139 23.62 -6.69 0.29
C ASP A 139 22.15 -7.12 0.13
N PRO A 140 21.85 -8.09 -0.76
CA PRO A 140 20.47 -8.51 -1.03
C PRO A 140 19.90 -9.44 0.05
N THR A 141 20.66 -9.84 1.07
CA THR A 141 20.13 -10.74 2.11
C THR A 141 18.91 -10.12 2.80
N ASN A 142 17.79 -10.84 2.82
CA ASN A 142 16.53 -10.36 3.38
C ASN A 142 16.24 -10.94 4.79
N PRO A 143 15.21 -10.46 5.51
CA PRO A 143 14.86 -10.98 6.84
C PRO A 143 14.52 -12.48 6.83
N GLU A 144 13.87 -12.96 5.78
CA GLU A 144 13.48 -14.36 5.62
C GLU A 144 14.70 -15.28 5.48
N ASP A 145 15.68 -14.92 4.64
CA ASP A 145 16.93 -15.67 4.45
C ASP A 145 17.68 -15.83 5.78
N ASP A 146 17.79 -14.75 6.54
CA ASP A 146 18.52 -14.77 7.81
C ASP A 146 17.75 -15.52 8.91
N LEU A 147 16.41 -15.44 8.94
CA LEU A 147 15.58 -16.21 9.87
C LEU A 147 15.61 -17.71 9.54
N ASP A 148 15.42 -18.07 8.27
CA ASP A 148 15.44 -19.45 7.77
C ASP A 148 16.76 -20.14 8.13
N ARG A 149 17.89 -19.48 7.83
CA ARG A 149 19.23 -19.98 8.18
C ARG A 149 19.42 -20.17 9.70
N ILE A 150 18.81 -19.32 10.53
CA ILE A 150 18.87 -19.47 11.98
C ILE A 150 18.03 -20.67 12.42
N ILE A 151 16.85 -20.87 11.84
CA ILE A 151 15.96 -22.00 12.14
C ILE A 151 16.60 -23.32 11.72
N ASP A 152 17.19 -23.39 10.51
CA ASP A 152 17.97 -24.54 10.04
C ASP A 152 19.07 -24.94 11.03
N PHE A 153 19.72 -23.96 11.66
CA PHE A 153 20.75 -24.22 12.66
C PHE A 153 20.16 -24.82 13.93
N VAL A 154 18.98 -24.37 14.35
CA VAL A 154 18.27 -24.89 15.53
C VAL A 154 17.80 -26.33 15.25
N GLU A 155 17.25 -26.60 14.07
CA GLU A 155 16.83 -27.94 13.63
C GLU A 155 18.01 -28.92 13.63
N LYS A 156 19.15 -28.55 13.02
CA LYS A 156 20.37 -29.38 13.03
C LYS A 156 20.90 -29.68 14.43
N LYS A 157 20.65 -28.79 15.40
CA LYS A 157 21.00 -29.04 16.80
C LYS A 157 20.03 -30.02 17.46
N ALA A 158 18.73 -29.85 17.23
CA ALA A 158 17.69 -30.77 17.68
C ALA A 158 17.90 -32.20 17.15
N GLU A 159 18.16 -32.36 15.86
CA GLU A 159 18.42 -33.67 15.22
C GLU A 159 19.60 -34.42 15.85
N ARG A 160 20.57 -33.69 16.40
CA ARG A 160 21.76 -34.25 17.07
C ARG A 160 21.56 -34.44 18.57
N GLY A 161 20.37 -34.13 19.11
CA GLY A 161 20.09 -34.09 20.55
C GLY A 161 20.99 -33.09 21.29
N GLN A 162 21.44 -32.03 20.61
CA GLN A 162 22.34 -31.04 21.18
C GLN A 162 21.55 -29.84 21.67
N PRO A 163 21.67 -29.45 22.96
CA PRO A 163 21.00 -28.27 23.46
C PRO A 163 21.59 -27.01 22.81
N MET A 164 20.71 -26.09 22.41
CA MET A 164 21.09 -24.75 21.98
C MET A 164 21.55 -23.94 23.19
N ASN A 165 22.71 -23.29 23.09
CA ASN A 165 23.19 -22.37 24.12
C ASN A 165 22.25 -21.15 24.19
N PRO A 166 21.62 -20.83 25.35
CA PRO A 166 20.73 -19.67 25.48
C PRO A 166 21.39 -18.31 25.14
N LYS A 167 22.72 -18.24 25.20
CA LYS A 167 23.52 -17.05 24.85
C LYS A 167 24.04 -17.06 23.41
N HIS A 168 23.65 -18.03 22.59
CA HIS A 168 24.12 -18.14 21.21
C HIS A 168 23.77 -16.89 20.39
N GLY A 169 24.70 -16.43 19.55
CA GLY A 169 24.55 -15.20 18.76
C GLY A 169 23.32 -15.22 17.85
N TYR A 170 22.95 -16.38 17.30
CA TYR A 170 21.78 -16.53 16.43
C TYR A 170 20.44 -16.25 17.13
N ILE A 171 20.27 -16.66 18.40
CA ILE A 171 19.03 -16.33 19.14
C ILE A 171 18.90 -14.81 19.26
N ARG A 172 20.00 -14.12 19.58
CA ARG A 172 20.03 -12.66 19.64
C ARG A 172 19.78 -12.03 18.27
N LYS A 173 20.38 -12.56 17.20
CA LYS A 173 20.20 -12.05 15.83
C LYS A 173 18.73 -12.18 15.39
N ALA A 174 18.09 -13.32 15.61
CA ALA A 174 16.68 -13.54 15.26
C ALA A 174 15.74 -12.57 15.99
N LEU A 175 15.93 -12.38 17.30
CA LEU A 175 15.14 -11.39 18.06
C LEU A 175 15.32 -9.98 17.50
N ARG A 176 16.55 -9.59 17.13
CA ARG A 176 16.82 -8.28 16.53
C ARG A 176 16.15 -8.11 15.16
N ILE A 177 16.13 -9.16 14.33
CA ILE A 177 15.41 -9.14 13.05
C ILE A 177 13.91 -8.93 13.27
N LEU A 178 13.29 -9.72 14.18
CA LEU A 178 11.87 -9.61 14.48
C LEU A 178 11.51 -8.25 15.09
N GLU A 179 12.39 -7.69 15.93
CA GLU A 179 12.20 -6.39 16.58
C GLU A 179 12.64 -5.19 15.72
N GLY A 180 13.27 -5.40 14.57
CA GLY A 180 13.78 -4.34 13.68
C GLY A 180 15.10 -3.68 14.15
N ASP A 181 15.77 -4.23 15.15
CA ASP A 181 17.04 -3.73 15.66
C ASP A 181 18.20 -3.97 14.66
N PRO A 182 19.21 -3.08 14.57
CA PRO A 182 20.24 -3.16 13.52
C PRO A 182 21.08 -4.44 13.52
N VAL A 183 21.05 -5.25 12.46
CA VAL A 183 21.89 -6.45 12.31
C VAL A 183 22.99 -6.30 11.26
N GLY A 184 23.17 -5.08 10.74
CA GLY A 184 24.14 -4.79 9.69
C GLY A 184 23.64 -5.19 8.31
N ARG A 185 22.33 -5.13 8.09
CA ARG A 185 21.67 -5.50 6.84
C ARG A 185 20.93 -4.32 6.23
N ALA A 186 20.58 -4.44 4.95
CA ALA A 186 19.83 -3.42 4.22
C ALA A 186 18.42 -3.18 4.83
N TYR A 187 17.87 -4.17 5.53
CA TYR A 187 16.57 -4.13 6.20
C TYR A 187 16.62 -3.69 7.68
N ASP A 188 17.74 -3.19 8.18
CA ASP A 188 17.80 -2.63 9.54
C ASP A 188 16.74 -1.51 9.71
N GLY A 189 16.00 -1.54 10.83
CA GLY A 189 14.90 -0.60 11.10
C GLY A 189 13.51 -1.05 10.63
N PHE A 190 13.41 -2.18 9.93
CA PHE A 190 12.12 -2.77 9.51
C PHE A 190 11.79 -3.96 10.42
N PRO A 191 10.94 -3.81 11.44
CA PRO A 191 10.56 -4.92 12.30
C PRO A 191 9.57 -5.85 11.58
N MET A 192 9.69 -7.16 11.81
CA MET A 192 8.71 -8.14 11.32
C MET A 192 7.54 -8.33 12.31
N LEU A 193 7.72 -7.85 13.55
CA LEU A 193 6.65 -7.57 14.50
C LEU A 193 6.19 -6.13 14.29
N HIS A 194 4.99 -5.93 13.78
CA HIS A 194 4.49 -4.60 13.42
C HIS A 194 3.93 -3.84 14.63
N TYR A 195 4.80 -3.60 15.62
CA TYR A 195 4.46 -2.91 16.87
C TYR A 195 4.76 -1.41 16.84
N ASN A 196 5.45 -0.92 15.80
CA ASN A 196 6.04 0.42 15.74
C ASN A 196 5.21 1.43 14.93
N GLY A 197 3.92 1.16 14.69
CA GLY A 197 3.01 2.06 13.98
C GLY A 197 3.05 3.52 14.45
N PRO A 198 3.09 3.82 15.77
CA PRO A 198 3.19 5.21 16.27
C PRO A 198 4.42 5.97 15.77
N ASN A 199 5.52 5.27 15.44
CA ASN A 199 6.75 5.87 14.94
C ASN A 199 6.80 6.02 13.42
N LYS A 200 5.83 5.48 12.67
CA LYS A 200 5.81 5.48 11.19
C LYS A 200 5.14 6.72 10.57
N VAL A 201 5.22 7.87 11.26
CA VAL A 201 4.68 9.15 10.79
C VAL A 201 5.81 10.05 10.30
N LYS A 202 5.73 10.56 9.07
CA LYS A 202 6.68 11.52 8.52
C LYS A 202 6.01 12.80 8.09
N LYS A 203 6.59 13.94 8.48
CA LYS A 203 6.13 15.26 8.06
C LYS A 203 6.83 15.69 6.78
N VAL A 204 6.05 16.25 5.84
CA VAL A 204 6.61 16.89 4.64
C VAL A 204 7.45 18.10 5.07
N VAL A 205 8.71 18.13 4.67
CA VAL A 205 9.60 19.27 4.90
C VAL A 205 9.34 20.31 3.82
N PRO A 206 8.87 21.53 4.15
CA PRO A 206 8.56 22.54 3.15
C PRO A 206 9.81 23.09 2.48
N ILE A 207 9.65 23.54 1.23
CA ILE A 207 10.63 24.28 0.45
C ILE A 207 10.06 25.68 0.24
N CYS A 208 10.86 26.71 0.53
CA CYS A 208 10.40 28.08 0.56
C CYS A 208 11.26 29.03 -0.29
N GLU A 209 10.60 30.02 -0.87
CA GLU A 209 11.22 31.17 -1.51
C GLU A 209 11.29 32.34 -0.51
N SER A 210 12.45 32.98 -0.40
CA SER A 210 12.63 34.06 0.57
C SER A 210 11.88 35.31 0.12
N SER A 211 11.16 35.93 1.05
CA SER A 211 10.51 37.24 0.83
C SER A 211 11.49 38.41 0.77
N SER A 212 12.78 38.19 1.02
CA SER A 212 13.83 39.20 0.83
C SER A 212 14.21 39.36 -0.65
N GLY A 213 13.26 39.87 -1.44
CA GLY A 213 13.62 40.48 -2.72
C GLY A 213 14.54 41.68 -2.46
N HIS A 214 15.78 41.61 -2.94
CA HIS A 214 16.71 42.74 -3.07
C HIS A 214 17.08 43.51 -1.79
N GLN A 215 18.28 43.24 -1.27
CA GLN A 215 19.39 44.19 -1.04
C GLN A 215 20.32 43.59 0.02
N ASP A 216 21.36 42.88 -0.40
CA ASP A 216 22.60 42.70 0.37
C ASP A 216 23.77 42.30 -0.57
N ASP A 217 23.75 42.78 -1.81
CA ASP A 217 24.85 42.60 -2.80
C ASP A 217 25.51 43.96 -3.12
N ASP A 218 26.05 44.66 -2.13
CA ASP A 218 26.97 45.78 -2.43
C ASP A 218 28.02 46.13 -1.36
N ASP A 219 28.38 45.24 -0.43
CA ASP A 219 29.43 45.55 0.58
C ASP A 219 30.67 44.62 0.60
N ASP A 220 30.84 43.74 -0.39
CA ASP A 220 32.09 42.93 -0.53
C ASP A 220 33.01 43.40 -1.67
N ARG A 221 32.87 44.65 -2.11
CA ARG A 221 33.76 45.31 -3.08
C ARG A 221 34.80 46.23 -2.43
N TYR A 222 35.54 45.77 -1.42
CA TYR A 222 36.88 46.29 -1.11
C TYR A 222 37.82 45.19 -0.61
N GLY A 223 38.74 44.79 -1.49
CA GLY A 223 39.64 43.68 -1.23
C GLY A 223 40.78 43.97 -0.25
N ARG A 224 41.45 42.89 0.16
CA ARG A 224 42.90 42.91 0.32
C ARG A 224 43.49 41.51 0.21
N HIS A 225 44.34 41.36 -0.81
CA HIS A 225 45.33 40.30 -0.94
C HIS A 225 46.10 40.07 0.37
N HIS A 226 46.16 38.82 0.83
CA HIS A 226 47.40 38.27 1.36
C HIS A 226 47.45 36.74 1.20
N ASN A 227 48.39 36.29 0.38
CA ASN A 227 48.98 34.96 0.43
C ASN A 227 49.59 34.70 1.82
N ARG A 228 49.35 33.52 2.39
CA ARG A 228 50.38 32.63 2.98
C ARG A 228 49.74 31.35 3.56
N ASP A 229 50.19 30.23 2.99
CA ASP A 229 50.64 28.96 3.59
C ASP A 229 50.16 28.50 4.99
N ASP A 230 50.00 27.17 5.05
CA ASP A 230 50.12 26.26 6.20
C ASP A 230 48.86 25.74 6.93
N ASN A 231 48.63 24.44 6.69
CA ASN A 231 48.44 23.33 7.64
C ASN A 231 47.13 23.15 8.45
N HIS A 232 46.67 21.89 8.41
CA HIS A 232 45.93 21.14 9.44
C HIS A 232 44.61 21.75 9.97
N GLY A 233 43.49 21.32 9.37
CA GLY A 233 42.17 21.58 9.92
C GLY A 233 41.17 20.45 9.60
N LYS A 234 40.82 19.67 10.64
CA LYS A 234 39.72 18.69 10.62
C LYS A 234 38.46 19.34 10.03
N GLY A 235 38.06 18.87 8.85
CA GLY A 235 36.80 19.26 8.21
C GLY A 235 35.61 18.81 9.07
N LYS A 236 35.11 19.71 9.91
CA LYS A 236 33.72 19.63 10.39
C LYS A 236 32.84 19.71 9.15
N LYS A 237 32.23 18.58 8.77
CA LYS A 237 31.10 18.58 7.82
C LYS A 237 30.08 19.57 8.36
N LYS A 238 29.94 20.73 7.72
CA LYS A 238 28.81 21.63 7.93
C LYS A 238 27.57 20.79 7.62
N GLY A 239 26.83 20.43 8.67
CA GLY A 239 25.53 19.82 8.50
C GLY A 239 24.70 20.74 7.63
N HIS A 240 24.05 20.18 6.61
CA HIS A 240 22.94 20.85 5.95
C HIS A 240 21.93 21.18 7.04
N HIS A 241 21.99 22.41 7.58
CA HIS A 241 20.86 22.98 8.28
C HIS A 241 19.72 22.95 7.28
N LYS A 242 18.74 22.06 7.51
CA LYS A 242 17.45 22.12 6.83
C LYS A 242 16.95 23.54 7.05
N ASN A 243 16.89 24.31 5.97
CA ASN A 243 16.36 25.67 6.01
C ASN A 243 14.87 25.55 6.33
N GLU A 244 14.52 25.57 7.62
CA GLU A 244 13.15 25.78 8.05
C GLU A 244 12.69 27.12 7.46
N CYS A 245 11.51 27.11 6.85
CA CYS A 245 10.91 28.32 6.31
C CYS A 245 10.77 29.36 7.40
N LYS A 246 11.29 30.56 7.15
CA LYS A 246 11.20 31.67 8.10
C LYS A 246 9.81 32.30 8.03
N PRO A 247 9.35 32.96 9.11
CA PRO A 247 8.15 33.79 9.05
C PRO A 247 8.24 34.79 7.88
N GLY A 248 7.24 34.78 7.00
CA GLY A 248 7.19 35.63 5.81
C GLY A 248 7.74 34.99 4.53
N ASP A 249 8.38 33.82 4.59
CA ASP A 249 8.73 33.07 3.39
C ASP A 249 7.48 32.48 2.72
N THR A 250 7.51 32.34 1.39
CA THR A 250 6.43 31.69 0.63
C THR A 250 6.76 30.22 0.44
N VAL A 251 5.89 29.32 0.90
CA VAL A 251 6.05 27.88 0.63
C VAL A 251 5.77 27.63 -0.86
N ILE A 252 6.74 27.07 -1.56
CA ILE A 252 6.67 26.76 -3.00
C ILE A 252 6.69 25.26 -3.28
N GLY A 253 6.97 24.43 -2.28
CA GLY A 253 6.85 22.98 -2.37
C GLY A 253 7.22 22.26 -1.08
N GLY A 254 7.59 20.97 -1.19
CA GLY A 254 8.10 20.20 -0.08
C GLY A 254 8.63 18.82 -0.48
N ASN A 255 9.32 18.14 0.44
CA ASN A 255 9.79 16.78 0.25
C ASN A 255 9.59 15.91 1.50
N VAL A 256 9.31 14.63 1.30
CA VAL A 256 9.41 13.60 2.33
C VAL A 256 10.25 12.43 1.81
N ASP A 257 11.11 11.86 2.64
CA ASP A 257 11.90 10.67 2.31
C ASP A 257 11.20 9.42 2.84
N VAL A 258 11.04 8.38 2.02
CA VAL A 258 10.40 7.10 2.38
C VAL A 258 11.34 5.96 2.04
N ASN A 259 11.62 5.08 3.00
CA ASN A 259 12.44 3.90 2.78
C ASN A 259 11.56 2.66 2.69
N MET A 260 11.84 1.80 1.71
CA MET A 260 11.11 0.56 1.50
C MET A 260 12.07 -0.60 1.26
N ILE A 261 11.68 -1.80 1.69
CA ILE A 261 12.36 -3.05 1.33
C ILE A 261 11.38 -3.95 0.59
N TYR A 262 11.86 -4.57 -0.48
CA TYR A 262 11.10 -5.50 -1.30
C TYR A 262 11.79 -6.85 -1.23
N PHE A 263 11.06 -7.87 -0.81
CA PHE A 263 11.59 -9.23 -0.72
C PHE A 263 10.43 -10.22 -0.75
N ASN A 264 10.63 -11.33 -1.45
CA ASN A 264 9.62 -12.37 -1.58
C ASN A 264 8.20 -11.81 -1.88
N GLN A 265 7.18 -12.20 -1.10
CA GLN A 265 5.82 -11.66 -1.16
C GLN A 265 5.60 -10.48 -0.20
N ARG A 266 6.62 -9.66 0.07
CA ARG A 266 6.51 -8.52 0.97
C ARG A 266 7.03 -7.22 0.38
N ILE A 267 6.42 -6.17 0.89
CA ILE A 267 6.85 -4.79 0.78
C ILE A 267 6.69 -4.24 2.20
N GLU A 268 7.77 -3.72 2.77
CA GLU A 268 7.72 -3.07 4.08
C GLU A 268 8.22 -1.64 3.92
N SER A 269 7.60 -0.71 4.66
CA SER A 269 7.95 0.72 4.67
C SER A 269 8.25 1.21 6.08
N ASP A 270 9.15 2.18 6.19
CA ASP A 270 9.40 2.93 7.41
C ASP A 270 8.36 4.04 7.67
N THR A 271 7.40 4.18 6.75
CA THR A 271 6.38 5.23 6.74
C THR A 271 5.01 4.62 6.42
N ALA A 272 4.08 4.78 7.36
CA ALA A 272 2.67 4.41 7.24
C ALA A 272 1.79 5.68 7.15
N PHE A 273 2.28 6.81 7.65
CA PHE A 273 1.57 8.10 7.58
C PHE A 273 2.48 9.23 7.10
N VAL A 274 1.93 10.08 6.24
CA VAL A 274 2.54 11.34 5.82
C VAL A 274 1.69 12.50 6.33
N ASP A 275 2.31 13.48 6.98
CA ASP A 275 1.70 14.75 7.37
C ASP A 275 1.97 15.82 6.30
N PRO A 276 0.99 16.13 5.42
CA PRO A 276 1.12 17.13 4.37
C PRO A 276 0.72 18.55 4.84
N SER A 277 0.61 18.82 6.15
CA SER A 277 0.12 20.11 6.68
C SER A 277 0.91 21.33 6.17
N ALA A 278 2.20 21.14 5.87
CA ALA A 278 3.07 22.21 5.38
C ALA A 278 2.88 22.54 3.87
N VAL A 279 2.18 21.69 3.11
CA VAL A 279 2.09 21.77 1.64
C VAL A 279 0.64 21.71 1.14
N GLN A 280 -0.32 22.19 1.94
CA GLN A 280 -1.75 22.10 1.59
C GLN A 280 -2.09 22.74 0.24
N GLU A 281 -1.43 23.84 -0.12
CA GLU A 281 -1.74 24.64 -1.32
C GLU A 281 -0.70 24.54 -2.43
N VAL A 282 0.39 23.81 -2.23
CA VAL A 282 1.48 23.66 -3.22
C VAL A 282 1.82 22.20 -3.49
N PRO A 283 2.24 21.84 -4.71
CA PRO A 283 2.74 20.50 -5.01
C PRO A 283 4.00 20.16 -4.20
N TRP A 284 4.30 18.88 -4.06
CA TRP A 284 5.45 18.41 -3.28
C TRP A 284 6.00 17.11 -3.88
N THR A 285 7.05 16.53 -3.28
CA THR A 285 7.72 15.34 -3.80
C THR A 285 7.87 14.29 -2.71
N VAL A 286 7.70 13.01 -3.08
CA VAL A 286 8.15 11.88 -2.26
C VAL A 286 9.43 11.33 -2.87
N THR A 287 10.50 11.28 -2.08
CA THR A 287 11.74 10.59 -2.44
C THR A 287 11.71 9.18 -1.85
N TYR A 288 11.46 8.19 -2.69
CA TYR A 288 11.50 6.78 -2.32
C TYR A 288 12.91 6.23 -2.42
N ARG A 289 13.32 5.44 -1.43
CA ARG A 289 14.53 4.60 -1.43
C ARG A 289 14.09 3.15 -1.31
N VAL A 290 14.02 2.47 -2.45
CA VAL A 290 13.48 1.12 -2.55
C VAL A 290 14.63 0.14 -2.67
N LYS A 291 14.82 -0.70 -1.65
CA LYS A 291 15.87 -1.71 -1.59
C LYS A 291 15.32 -3.05 -2.06
N ILE A 292 15.79 -3.52 -3.21
CA ILE A 292 15.41 -4.82 -3.77
C ILE A 292 16.33 -5.89 -3.19
N LEU A 293 15.79 -6.70 -2.29
CA LEU A 293 16.49 -7.81 -1.65
C LEU A 293 16.19 -9.12 -2.42
N ASN A 294 16.76 -10.24 -1.96
CA ASN A 294 16.56 -11.56 -2.56
C ASN A 294 15.07 -11.86 -2.75
N ARG A 295 14.70 -12.35 -3.94
CA ARG A 295 13.33 -12.65 -4.37
C ARG A 295 12.42 -11.41 -4.38
N GLY A 296 12.98 -10.21 -4.42
CA GLY A 296 12.26 -8.94 -4.27
C GLY A 296 11.94 -8.22 -5.57
N MET A 297 12.50 -8.67 -6.71
CA MET A 297 12.36 -8.01 -8.01
C MET A 297 10.91 -7.69 -8.35
N GLU A 298 10.67 -6.45 -8.80
CA GLU A 298 9.32 -5.96 -9.01
C GLU A 298 9.28 -4.66 -9.83
N ASP A 299 8.12 -4.30 -10.37
CA ASP A 299 7.89 -2.93 -10.84
C ASP A 299 7.42 -2.05 -9.67
N PHE A 300 8.07 -0.90 -9.50
CA PHE A 300 7.70 0.10 -8.53
C PHE A 300 6.48 0.89 -9.01
N SER A 301 5.34 0.57 -8.42
CA SER A 301 4.04 1.12 -8.76
C SER A 301 3.28 1.69 -7.55
N PRO A 302 3.70 2.87 -7.06
CA PRO A 302 2.89 3.65 -6.13
C PRO A 302 1.67 4.20 -6.86
N MET A 303 0.51 4.07 -6.24
CA MET A 303 -0.75 4.59 -6.72
C MET A 303 -1.36 5.49 -5.65
N VAL A 304 -1.53 6.76 -6.00
CA VAL A 304 -2.08 7.79 -5.13
C VAL A 304 -3.59 7.78 -5.23
N MET A 305 -4.27 7.88 -4.10
CA MET A 305 -5.68 8.26 -4.02
C MET A 305 -5.76 9.73 -3.63
N ASN A 306 -6.62 10.48 -4.31
CA ASN A 306 -6.88 11.89 -4.01
C ASN A 306 -8.30 12.07 -3.45
N PHE A 307 -8.43 12.98 -2.51
CA PHE A 307 -9.70 13.60 -2.14
C PHE A 307 -10.14 14.62 -3.17
N ASP A 308 -11.45 14.82 -3.23
CA ASP A 308 -12.05 15.95 -3.94
C ASP A 308 -12.09 17.21 -3.06
N ARG A 309 -12.53 18.33 -3.63
CA ARG A 309 -12.77 19.58 -2.93
C ARG A 309 -14.13 20.14 -3.31
N ILE A 310 -14.97 20.34 -2.30
CA ILE A 310 -16.29 20.94 -2.48
C ILE A 310 -16.27 22.26 -1.70
N GLY A 311 -16.12 23.36 -2.44
CA GLY A 311 -15.75 24.65 -1.87
C GLY A 311 -14.44 24.58 -1.07
N PRO A 312 -14.37 25.18 0.14
CA PRO A 312 -13.17 25.16 0.98
C PRO A 312 -13.00 23.86 1.78
N ASN A 313 -13.92 22.91 1.66
CA ASN A 313 -13.92 21.70 2.46
C ASN A 313 -13.31 20.52 1.70
N ARG A 314 -12.74 19.58 2.47
CA ARG A 314 -12.35 18.27 1.94
C ARG A 314 -13.63 17.53 1.50
N GLY A 315 -13.66 17.12 0.24
CA GLY A 315 -14.74 16.32 -0.33
C GLY A 315 -14.54 14.82 -0.09
N PRO A 316 -15.40 13.98 -0.69
CA PRO A 316 -15.24 12.52 -0.70
C PRO A 316 -14.00 12.11 -1.52
N PHE A 317 -13.76 10.80 -1.67
CA PHE A 317 -12.75 10.31 -2.62
C PHE A 317 -13.08 10.81 -4.03
N HIS A 318 -12.03 11.22 -4.74
CA HIS A 318 -12.13 11.71 -6.12
C HIS A 318 -11.67 10.64 -7.08
N ALA A 319 -10.36 10.57 -7.30
CA ALA A 319 -9.74 9.63 -8.20
C ALA A 319 -8.47 9.09 -7.56
N SER A 320 -8.20 7.83 -7.87
CA SER A 320 -6.92 7.21 -7.64
C SER A 320 -6.17 7.04 -8.95
N MET A 321 -4.84 7.02 -8.90
CA MET A 321 -4.02 6.93 -10.09
C MET A 321 -2.63 6.39 -9.83
N ASP A 322 -2.12 5.59 -10.75
CA ASP A 322 -0.75 5.12 -10.72
C ASP A 322 0.22 6.26 -11.02
N GLN A 323 1.26 6.37 -10.21
CA GLN A 323 2.25 7.43 -10.35
C GLN A 323 3.50 7.00 -11.13
N SER A 324 3.77 5.70 -11.16
CA SER A 324 4.95 5.11 -11.80
C SER A 324 4.74 3.60 -12.01
N TYR A 325 5.54 3.01 -12.89
CA TYR A 325 5.73 1.56 -13.05
C TYR A 325 7.19 1.31 -13.43
N PHE A 326 8.08 1.69 -12.52
CA PHE A 326 9.50 1.68 -12.82
C PHE A 326 10.07 0.27 -12.54
N PRO A 327 10.65 -0.42 -13.53
CA PRO A 327 11.15 -1.78 -13.34
C PRO A 327 12.36 -1.80 -12.40
N MET A 328 12.23 -2.44 -11.24
CA MET A 328 13.31 -2.62 -10.25
C MET A 328 13.76 -4.09 -10.22
N LEU A 329 14.47 -4.49 -11.29
CA LEU A 329 14.71 -5.91 -11.62
C LEU A 329 16.13 -6.38 -11.31
N LYS A 330 16.87 -5.61 -10.52
CA LYS A 330 18.20 -5.96 -10.05
C LYS A 330 18.16 -6.09 -8.53
N GLU A 331 18.19 -7.32 -8.03
CA GLU A 331 18.38 -7.60 -6.61
C GLU A 331 19.74 -7.07 -6.15
N GLY A 332 19.86 -6.75 -4.85
CA GLY A 332 21.08 -6.15 -4.31
C GLY A 332 21.27 -4.70 -4.77
N THR A 333 20.16 -4.02 -5.10
CA THR A 333 20.16 -2.62 -5.54
C THR A 333 19.15 -1.82 -4.74
N GLU A 334 19.59 -0.67 -4.22
CA GLU A 334 18.70 0.42 -3.79
C GLU A 334 18.42 1.34 -4.98
N TYR A 335 17.15 1.61 -5.25
CA TYR A 335 16.69 2.59 -6.22
C TYR A 335 16.20 3.84 -5.49
N THR A 336 16.72 5.00 -5.85
CA THR A 336 16.18 6.29 -5.42
C THR A 336 15.29 6.85 -6.52
N VAL A 337 13.98 6.93 -6.27
CA VAL A 337 12.97 7.44 -7.20
C VAL A 337 12.27 8.63 -6.56
N LYS A 338 12.18 9.75 -7.29
CA LYS A 338 11.44 10.93 -6.83
C LYS A 338 10.13 11.02 -7.58
N ILE A 339 9.02 11.05 -6.86
CA ILE A 339 7.67 11.12 -7.43
C ILE A 339 7.01 12.42 -7.03
N LYS A 340 6.61 13.21 -8.03
CA LYS A 340 5.84 14.43 -7.86
C LYS A 340 4.44 14.10 -7.34
N GLN A 341 4.02 14.84 -6.33
CA GLN A 341 2.70 14.75 -5.70
C GLN A 341 1.91 16.03 -5.98
N ASN A 342 0.59 15.91 -5.98
CA ASN A 342 -0.33 17.04 -6.02
C ASN A 342 -0.30 17.81 -4.67
N LYS A 343 -1.03 18.93 -4.57
CA LYS A 343 -1.18 19.72 -3.35
C LYS A 343 -1.67 18.86 -2.18
N GLY A 344 -1.14 19.13 -0.99
CA GLY A 344 -1.41 18.36 0.23
C GLY A 344 -2.88 18.30 0.64
N LYS A 345 -3.71 19.27 0.22
CA LYS A 345 -5.17 19.27 0.49
C LYS A 345 -5.92 18.15 -0.23
N TYR A 346 -5.37 17.63 -1.33
CA TYR A 346 -5.93 16.52 -2.10
C TYR A 346 -5.39 15.17 -1.65
N PHE A 347 -4.25 15.11 -0.93
CA PHE A 347 -3.62 13.85 -0.57
C PHE A 347 -4.53 13.03 0.36
N ASN A 348 -4.94 11.82 -0.08
CA ASN A 348 -5.63 10.86 0.78
C ASN A 348 -4.65 9.79 1.26
N LEU A 349 -4.14 8.97 0.34
CA LEU A 349 -3.15 7.94 0.63
C LEU A 349 -2.39 7.57 -0.65
N VAL A 350 -1.27 6.88 -0.52
CA VAL A 350 -0.62 6.12 -1.59
C VAL A 350 -0.53 4.68 -1.15
N TYR A 351 -1.00 3.75 -1.97
CA TYR A 351 -0.64 2.35 -1.80
C TYR A 351 0.41 1.97 -2.83
N THR A 352 1.32 1.09 -2.44
CA THR A 352 2.38 0.60 -3.31
C THR A 352 2.27 -0.92 -3.33
N TRP A 353 2.08 -1.48 -4.53
CA TRP A 353 2.03 -2.92 -4.74
C TRP A 353 3.19 -3.38 -5.60
N GLY A 354 3.42 -4.70 -5.58
CA GLY A 354 4.24 -5.35 -6.58
C GLY A 354 3.42 -5.76 -7.80
N TRP A 355 3.82 -5.27 -8.98
CA TRP A 355 3.08 -5.48 -10.22
C TRP A 355 3.12 -6.91 -10.77
N ARG A 356 4.33 -7.48 -10.86
CA ARG A 356 4.66 -8.78 -11.43
C ARG A 356 4.28 -9.92 -10.49
N ILE A 357 4.28 -9.67 -9.18
CA ILE A 357 3.90 -10.62 -8.13
C ILE A 357 2.73 -10.03 -7.34
N HIS A 358 1.53 -10.12 -7.94
CA HIS A 358 0.26 -9.68 -7.37
C HIS A 358 -0.27 -10.71 -6.34
N PRO A 359 -1.25 -10.33 -5.48
CA PRO A 359 -1.19 -10.13 -4.01
C PRO A 359 -0.61 -11.30 -3.16
N PRO A 360 -0.26 -11.09 -1.86
CA PRO A 360 -0.63 -9.99 -0.96
C PRO A 360 0.50 -8.98 -0.64
N ARG A 361 1.21 -8.50 -1.68
CA ARG A 361 2.26 -7.47 -1.59
C ARG A 361 1.71 -6.05 -1.64
N VAL A 362 1.22 -5.49 -0.53
CA VAL A 362 0.75 -4.09 -0.51
C VAL A 362 1.26 -3.36 0.73
N GLN A 363 1.79 -2.16 0.52
CA GLN A 363 2.14 -1.21 1.57
C GLN A 363 1.32 0.07 1.40
N VAL A 364 0.87 0.67 2.50
CA VAL A 364 0.11 1.93 2.47
C VAL A 364 0.91 3.04 3.16
N MET A 365 0.82 4.25 2.61
CA MET A 365 1.11 5.49 3.31
C MET A 365 -0.12 6.40 3.25
N GLU A 366 -0.64 6.82 4.39
CA GLU A 366 -1.89 7.58 4.45
C GLU A 366 -1.71 8.99 5.02
N ASN A 367 -2.61 9.90 4.69
CA ASN A 367 -2.63 11.25 5.22
C ASN A 367 -2.85 11.24 6.75
N ALA A 368 -1.84 11.66 7.50
CA ALA A 368 -1.83 11.75 8.96
C ALA A 368 -2.91 12.70 9.51
N LEU A 369 -3.43 13.62 8.69
CA LEU A 369 -4.50 14.57 9.04
C LEU A 369 -5.90 13.97 8.83
N LYS A 370 -6.01 12.71 8.42
CA LYS A 370 -7.30 12.01 8.40
C LYS A 370 -7.69 11.60 9.80
N THR A 371 -8.98 11.74 10.08
CA THR A 371 -9.60 11.26 11.30
C THR A 371 -10.56 10.13 10.99
N ALA A 372 -10.71 9.21 11.95
CA ALA A 372 -11.61 8.07 11.85
C ALA A 372 -12.24 7.75 13.21
N GLY A 373 -13.42 7.13 13.17
CA GLY A 373 -14.14 6.64 14.35
C GLY A 373 -14.85 7.74 15.17
N PRO A 374 -15.57 7.34 16.23
CA PRO A 374 -16.49 8.21 16.96
C PRO A 374 -15.78 9.33 17.74
N ASP A 375 -14.52 9.13 18.12
CA ASP A 375 -13.73 10.09 18.89
C ASP A 375 -12.94 11.06 18.01
N ASN A 376 -13.15 11.03 16.68
CA ASN A 376 -12.47 11.84 15.67
C ASN A 376 -10.95 11.81 15.82
N ALA A 377 -10.40 10.65 16.22
CA ALA A 377 -8.97 10.46 16.38
C ALA A 377 -8.32 10.42 15.00
N THR A 378 -7.14 11.02 14.88
CA THR A 378 -6.30 10.90 13.69
C THR A 378 -5.82 9.46 13.53
N LEU A 379 -5.47 9.04 12.31
CA LEU A 379 -4.95 7.69 12.10
C LEU A 379 -3.66 7.40 12.89
N PRO A 380 -2.69 8.34 13.00
CA PRO A 380 -1.58 8.18 13.93
C PRO A 380 -2.00 8.04 15.40
N GLU A 381 -3.08 8.69 15.82
CA GLU A 381 -3.61 8.51 17.18
C GLU A 381 -4.25 7.12 17.38
N TRP A 382 -4.79 6.49 16.33
CA TRP A 382 -5.27 5.11 16.39
C TRP A 382 -4.13 4.11 16.63
N GLU A 383 -2.98 4.31 15.98
CA GLU A 383 -1.77 3.53 16.28
C GLU A 383 -1.33 3.73 17.73
N LYS A 384 -1.41 4.97 18.25
CA LYS A 384 -1.11 5.23 19.66
C LYS A 384 -2.11 4.56 20.61
N ILE A 385 -3.39 4.55 20.27
CA ILE A 385 -4.42 3.83 21.05
C ILE A 385 -4.10 2.33 21.11
N ALA A 386 -3.59 1.77 20.02
CA ALA A 386 -3.20 0.37 19.96
C ALA A 386 -1.89 0.08 20.71
N PHE A 387 -0.85 0.89 20.53
CA PHE A 387 0.53 0.52 20.89
C PHE A 387 1.17 1.35 22.02
N CYS A 388 0.46 2.32 22.60
CA CYS A 388 0.94 3.12 23.73
C CYS A 388 0.10 2.87 24.98
N GLU A 389 0.73 2.72 26.14
CA GLU A 389 0.05 2.37 27.40
C GLU A 389 -0.97 3.43 27.83
N ASP A 390 -0.65 4.71 27.61
CA ASP A 390 -1.54 5.85 27.88
C ASP A 390 -2.37 6.28 26.65
N GLY A 391 -2.37 5.48 25.58
CA GLY A 391 -3.16 5.67 24.37
C GLY A 391 -2.82 6.94 23.58
N ARG A 392 -3.82 7.54 22.90
CA ARG A 392 -3.61 8.65 21.96
C ARG A 392 -2.93 9.89 22.55
N PHE A 393 -3.02 10.13 23.85
CA PHE A 393 -2.47 11.31 24.51
C PHE A 393 -1.04 11.11 25.01
N ASP A 394 -0.46 9.93 24.79
CA ASP A 394 0.92 9.65 25.13
C ASP A 394 1.87 10.40 24.18
N ASN A 395 2.57 11.40 24.72
CA ASN A 395 3.58 12.18 24.01
C ASN A 395 4.98 11.60 24.14
N HIS A 396 5.16 10.55 24.95
CA HIS A 396 6.44 9.90 25.23
C HIS A 396 6.52 8.48 24.64
N CYS A 397 5.43 7.97 24.09
CA CYS A 397 5.37 6.69 23.42
C CYS A 397 6.42 6.59 22.30
N ASP A 398 7.41 5.73 22.52
CA ASP A 398 8.44 5.41 21.55
C ASP A 398 8.80 3.92 21.62
N PRO A 399 7.93 3.02 21.12
CA PRO A 399 8.17 1.58 21.21
C PRO A 399 9.43 1.12 20.45
N VAL A 400 9.99 1.94 19.56
CA VAL A 400 11.27 1.65 18.90
C VAL A 400 12.43 1.85 19.87
N ASN A 401 12.53 2.99 20.54
CA ASN A 401 13.72 3.31 21.36
C ASN A 401 13.54 3.04 22.87
N ASN A 402 12.31 2.91 23.35
CA ASN A 402 11.98 2.63 24.75
C ASN A 402 11.59 1.16 24.94
N LYS A 403 12.35 0.44 25.77
CA LYS A 403 12.13 -0.98 26.05
C LYS A 403 10.81 -1.27 26.79
N HIS A 404 10.33 -0.34 27.61
CA HIS A 404 9.05 -0.51 28.31
C HIS A 404 7.91 -0.44 27.29
N ASP A 405 7.86 0.65 26.52
CA ASP A 405 6.88 0.87 25.46
C ASP A 405 6.93 -0.26 24.43
N ARG A 406 8.13 -0.73 24.04
CA ARG A 406 8.29 -1.89 23.14
C ARG A 406 7.58 -3.13 23.66
N LYS A 407 7.75 -3.45 24.95
CA LYS A 407 7.12 -4.63 25.55
C LYS A 407 5.60 -4.49 25.59
N TYR A 408 5.11 -3.29 25.93
CA TYR A 408 3.70 -2.99 25.87
C TYR A 408 3.18 -3.17 24.45
N ALA A 409 3.78 -2.52 23.45
CA ALA A 409 3.35 -2.61 22.07
C ALA A 409 3.36 -4.06 21.53
N ILE A 410 4.42 -4.84 21.79
CA ILE A 410 4.48 -6.26 21.41
C ILE A 410 3.40 -7.09 22.12
N SER A 411 3.00 -6.72 23.33
CA SER A 411 1.91 -7.41 24.05
C SER A 411 0.53 -7.18 23.40
N GLN A 412 0.39 -6.13 22.59
CA GLN A 412 -0.85 -5.81 21.89
C GLN A 412 -1.02 -6.62 20.59
N VAL A 413 0.09 -7.10 20.03
CA VAL A 413 0.07 -8.07 18.93
C VAL A 413 -0.48 -9.41 19.43
N GLY A 414 -1.35 -10.06 18.66
CA GLY A 414 -1.97 -11.33 18.98
C GLY A 414 -1.00 -12.52 19.02
N ASP A 415 -1.28 -13.49 19.89
CA ASP A 415 -0.46 -14.70 20.03
C ASP A 415 -0.54 -15.66 18.83
N LEU A 416 -1.57 -15.51 17.99
CA LEU A 416 -1.69 -16.22 16.71
C LEU A 416 -0.74 -15.67 15.64
N SER A 417 -0.10 -14.51 15.86
CA SER A 417 0.88 -13.93 14.95
C SER A 417 2.03 -14.90 14.72
N PRO A 418 2.30 -15.31 13.46
CA PRO A 418 3.46 -16.13 13.15
C PRO A 418 4.78 -15.49 13.60
N ALA A 419 4.90 -14.15 13.43
CA ALA A 419 6.07 -13.41 13.89
C ALA A 419 6.20 -13.40 15.42
N LYS A 420 5.08 -13.24 16.16
CA LYS A 420 5.08 -13.26 17.65
C LYS A 420 5.35 -14.66 18.19
N ARG A 421 4.86 -15.70 17.53
CA ARG A 421 5.20 -17.10 17.84
C ARG A 421 6.71 -17.34 17.72
N MET A 422 7.32 -16.95 16.59
CA MET A 422 8.79 -17.03 16.45
C MET A 422 9.51 -16.24 17.55
N TRP A 423 9.05 -15.03 17.85
CA TRP A 423 9.64 -14.18 18.89
C TRP A 423 9.55 -14.82 20.29
N ASN A 424 8.38 -15.35 20.65
CA ASN A 424 8.15 -16.05 21.90
C ASN A 424 9.06 -17.28 22.03
N THR A 425 9.19 -18.08 20.96
CA THR A 425 10.07 -19.25 20.95
C THR A 425 11.53 -18.86 21.09
N PHE A 426 12.04 -17.87 20.34
CA PHE A 426 13.41 -17.39 20.52
C PHE A 426 13.66 -16.80 21.91
N ARG A 427 12.67 -16.12 22.51
CA ARG A 427 12.77 -15.66 23.91
C ARG A 427 12.81 -16.84 24.89
N ALA A 428 11.97 -17.85 24.70
CA ALA A 428 11.99 -19.06 25.52
C ALA A 428 13.36 -19.76 25.45
N MET A 429 13.95 -19.85 24.26
CA MET A 429 15.31 -20.37 24.08
C MET A 429 16.36 -19.52 24.80
N LYS A 430 16.27 -18.18 24.69
CA LYS A 430 17.17 -17.24 25.37
C LYS A 430 17.15 -17.39 26.89
N TYR A 431 16.02 -17.80 27.46
CA TYR A 431 15.88 -18.05 28.90
C TYR A 431 16.06 -19.53 29.29
N GLY A 432 16.25 -20.43 28.32
CA GLY A 432 16.41 -21.86 28.57
C GLY A 432 15.15 -22.55 29.09
N VAL A 433 13.96 -22.04 28.74
CA VAL A 433 12.67 -22.57 29.19
C VAL A 433 11.95 -23.43 28.14
N ILE A 434 12.61 -23.72 27.02
CA ILE A 434 12.14 -24.61 25.96
C ILE A 434 13.30 -25.51 25.51
N SER A 435 13.01 -26.77 25.18
CA SER A 435 14.00 -27.67 24.60
C SER A 435 14.34 -27.25 23.17
N THR A 436 15.48 -27.71 22.65
CA THR A 436 15.90 -27.36 21.28
C THR A 436 15.02 -28.06 20.25
N GLU A 437 14.56 -29.26 20.58
CA GLU A 437 13.66 -30.07 19.77
C GLU A 437 12.29 -29.41 19.62
N GLN A 438 11.69 -28.96 20.73
CA GLN A 438 10.42 -28.25 20.67
C GLN A 438 10.55 -26.90 19.95
N ALA A 439 11.64 -26.16 20.25
CA ALA A 439 11.88 -24.88 19.58
C ALA A 439 12.03 -25.02 18.06
N ALA A 440 12.70 -26.07 17.58
CA ALA A 440 12.85 -26.34 16.15
C ALA A 440 11.48 -26.51 15.47
N VAL A 441 10.60 -27.34 16.03
CA VAL A 441 9.24 -27.58 15.51
C VAL A 441 8.42 -26.28 15.51
N ASP A 442 8.39 -25.58 16.65
CA ASP A 442 7.59 -24.37 16.80
C ASP A 442 8.04 -23.24 15.86
N LEU A 443 9.37 -23.06 15.72
CA LEU A 443 9.96 -22.05 14.84
C LEU A 443 9.66 -22.35 13.37
N ARG A 444 9.85 -23.58 12.92
CA ARG A 444 9.60 -23.94 11.52
C ARG A 444 8.12 -23.77 11.16
N ALA A 445 7.22 -24.24 12.01
CA ALA A 445 5.79 -24.07 11.80
C ALA A 445 5.39 -22.59 11.72
N ALA A 446 5.87 -21.77 12.67
CA ALA A 446 5.58 -20.34 12.67
C ALA A 446 6.22 -19.60 11.48
N PHE A 447 7.42 -20.01 11.04
CA PHE A 447 8.07 -19.44 9.87
C PHE A 447 7.30 -19.75 8.58
N LEU A 448 6.82 -20.99 8.41
CA LEU A 448 6.02 -21.38 7.24
C LEU A 448 4.66 -20.66 7.20
N ASP A 449 4.01 -20.48 8.36
CA ASP A 449 2.79 -19.66 8.45
C ASP A 449 3.09 -18.19 8.16
N TRP A 450 4.27 -17.69 8.54
CA TRP A 450 4.66 -16.31 8.31
C TRP A 450 4.81 -16.04 6.82
N VAL A 451 5.59 -16.84 6.08
CA VAL A 451 5.94 -16.59 4.67
C VAL A 451 4.75 -16.64 3.70
N ASP A 452 3.61 -17.20 4.10
CA ASP A 452 2.41 -17.31 3.28
C ASP A 452 1.20 -16.58 3.88
N ARG A 453 0.90 -15.40 3.33
CA ARG A 453 -0.27 -14.59 3.72
C ARG A 453 -1.56 -14.97 3.00
N THR A 454 -1.49 -15.89 2.03
CA THR A 454 -2.66 -16.38 1.26
C THR A 454 -3.37 -17.55 1.94
N LYS A 455 -2.90 -17.91 3.14
CA LYS A 455 -3.48 -18.92 4.02
C LYS A 455 -3.60 -18.36 5.43
N LEU A 456 -4.60 -18.82 6.18
CA LEU A 456 -4.68 -18.57 7.61
C LEU A 456 -3.57 -19.34 8.36
N PRO A 457 -2.91 -18.73 9.34
CA PRO A 457 -1.85 -19.38 10.13
C PRO A 457 -2.41 -20.53 10.97
N ALA A 458 -1.53 -21.43 11.44
CA ALA A 458 -1.94 -22.54 12.28
C ALA A 458 -2.68 -22.07 13.54
N GLY A 459 -3.76 -22.77 13.88
CA GLY A 459 -4.66 -22.43 14.98
C GLY A 459 -5.86 -21.57 14.59
N VAL A 460 -6.02 -21.24 13.30
CA VAL A 460 -7.17 -20.48 12.79
C VAL A 460 -7.87 -21.26 11.69
N GLU A 461 -9.18 -21.44 11.85
CA GLU A 461 -10.02 -22.12 10.87
C GLU A 461 -10.74 -21.11 9.98
N ALA A 462 -10.77 -21.40 8.68
CA ALA A 462 -11.59 -20.62 7.75
C ALA A 462 -13.07 -20.90 8.02
N ASP A 463 -13.89 -19.86 7.97
CA ASP A 463 -15.35 -20.02 7.94
C ASP A 463 -15.72 -20.75 6.64
N PRO A 464 -16.45 -21.88 6.67
CA PRO A 464 -16.87 -22.66 5.51
C PRO A 464 -18.16 -22.14 4.82
N ASP A 465 -18.75 -21.03 5.29
CA ASP A 465 -19.86 -20.33 4.60
C ASP A 465 -19.51 -18.97 3.95
N SER A 466 -18.35 -18.38 4.24
CA SER A 466 -17.85 -17.12 3.65
C SER A 466 -16.96 -17.26 2.40
N THR A 467 -17.21 -16.44 1.36
CA THR A 467 -16.34 -16.31 0.17
C THR A 467 -14.86 -16.19 0.52
N ILE A 468 -14.53 -15.38 1.53
CA ILE A 468 -13.20 -15.29 2.11
C ILE A 468 -13.26 -15.17 3.63
N THR A 469 -12.29 -15.77 4.32
CA THR A 469 -12.00 -15.48 5.73
C THR A 469 -10.72 -14.66 5.82
N LEU A 470 -10.77 -13.53 6.50
CA LEU A 470 -9.63 -12.68 6.81
C LEU A 470 -9.29 -12.78 8.29
N LEU A 471 -8.00 -12.78 8.61
CA LEU A 471 -7.49 -12.66 9.98
C LEU A 471 -6.63 -11.41 10.10
N TYR A 472 -7.05 -10.51 10.98
CA TYR A 472 -6.22 -9.43 11.50
C TYR A 472 -5.34 -9.96 12.63
N VAL A 473 -4.04 -9.95 12.43
CA VAL A 473 -3.06 -10.30 13.46
C VAL A 473 -1.70 -9.70 13.10
N ASN A 474 -0.90 -9.28 14.08
CA ASN A 474 0.39 -8.62 13.85
C ASN A 474 0.24 -7.33 13.05
N ASN A 475 -0.84 -6.58 13.26
CA ASN A 475 -1.13 -5.36 12.51
C ASN A 475 -1.02 -5.58 10.98
N THR A 476 -1.48 -6.74 10.52
CA THR A 476 -1.48 -7.17 9.12
C THR A 476 -2.67 -8.10 8.88
N ILE A 477 -2.97 -8.36 7.61
CA ILE A 477 -4.06 -9.23 7.19
C ILE A 477 -3.51 -10.53 6.59
N TYR A 478 -4.08 -11.66 7.00
CA TYR A 478 -3.99 -12.97 6.32
C TYR A 478 -5.36 -13.29 5.72
N GLY A 479 -5.40 -13.97 4.59
CA GLY A 479 -6.65 -14.36 3.95
C GLY A 479 -6.69 -15.84 3.59
N SER A 480 -7.89 -16.41 3.50
CA SER A 480 -8.12 -17.74 2.94
C SER A 480 -9.48 -17.78 2.25
N ARG A 481 -9.50 -18.16 0.97
CA ARG A 481 -10.73 -18.41 0.20
C ARG A 481 -11.23 -19.83 0.47
N GLN A 482 -12.54 -20.03 0.44
CA GLN A 482 -13.12 -21.37 0.42
C GLN A 482 -12.91 -22.09 -0.90
N GLY A 483 -12.68 -23.40 -0.83
CA GLY A 483 -12.59 -24.29 -1.99
C GLY A 483 -11.19 -24.41 -2.61
N THR A 484 -10.28 -23.46 -2.37
CA THR A 484 -8.86 -23.59 -2.72
C THR A 484 -8.06 -24.06 -1.52
N GLN A 485 -8.17 -25.36 -1.22
CA GLN A 485 -7.21 -26.07 -0.37
C GLN A 485 -6.36 -26.97 -1.26
N GLY A 486 -5.05 -26.76 -1.25
CA GLY A 486 -4.10 -27.57 -2.04
C GLY A 486 -2.69 -27.47 -1.47
N VAL A 487 -1.91 -28.51 -1.67
CA VAL A 487 -0.45 -28.45 -1.51
C VAL A 487 0.04 -27.54 -2.64
N GLY A 488 0.63 -26.40 -2.32
CA GLY A 488 1.22 -25.52 -3.33
C GLY A 488 2.15 -26.31 -4.26
N SER A 489 2.39 -25.82 -5.48
CA SER A 489 3.14 -26.56 -6.51
C SER A 489 4.58 -26.95 -6.14
N GLY A 490 5.07 -26.62 -4.95
CA GLY A 490 6.43 -26.90 -4.48
C GLY A 490 7.51 -26.01 -5.10
N LEU A 491 7.15 -25.10 -6.01
CA LEU A 491 8.07 -24.24 -6.77
C LEU A 491 8.41 -22.90 -6.06
N GLY A 492 8.65 -22.94 -4.75
CA GLY A 492 9.02 -21.75 -3.97
C GLY A 492 7.85 -20.78 -3.71
N PRO A 493 8.08 -19.49 -3.43
CA PRO A 493 6.99 -18.57 -3.06
C PRO A 493 5.95 -18.32 -4.16
N ALA A 494 6.26 -18.69 -5.40
CA ALA A 494 5.31 -18.69 -6.51
C ALA A 494 4.43 -19.96 -6.55
N SER A 495 4.65 -20.93 -5.66
CA SER A 495 3.95 -22.21 -5.68
C SER A 495 2.46 -22.13 -5.34
N TYR A 496 2.06 -21.00 -4.76
CA TYR A 496 0.68 -20.72 -4.36
C TYR A 496 -0.04 -19.78 -5.34
N LYS A 497 0.58 -19.42 -6.49
CA LYS A 497 -0.08 -18.57 -7.51
C LYS A 497 -1.39 -19.18 -8.04
N GLY A 498 -1.55 -20.50 -8.00
CA GLY A 498 -2.83 -21.16 -8.32
C GLY A 498 -3.95 -20.90 -7.29
N ILE A 499 -3.61 -20.50 -6.06
CA ILE A 499 -4.54 -20.04 -5.02
C ILE A 499 -4.69 -18.50 -5.09
N SER A 500 -3.65 -17.79 -5.54
CA SER A 500 -3.67 -16.34 -5.82
C SER A 500 -4.53 -15.91 -7.02
N ASN A 501 -4.97 -16.83 -7.88
CA ASN A 501 -6.03 -16.59 -8.86
C ASN A 501 -7.40 -16.63 -8.18
N GLY A 502 -7.57 -15.78 -7.17
CA GLY A 502 -8.77 -15.63 -6.35
C GLY A 502 -9.95 -15.02 -7.10
N GLY A 503 -10.17 -15.37 -8.36
CA GLY A 503 -11.21 -14.78 -9.21
C GLY A 503 -12.58 -14.85 -8.59
N ALA A 504 -13.23 -13.69 -8.48
CA ALA A 504 -14.68 -13.61 -8.38
C ALA A 504 -15.32 -13.95 -9.76
N HIS A 505 -14.93 -15.08 -10.36
CA HIS A 505 -15.26 -15.47 -11.75
C HIS A 505 -16.76 -15.62 -12.02
N ASP A 506 -17.57 -15.78 -10.97
CA ASP A 506 -19.02 -15.90 -11.08
C ASP A 506 -19.74 -14.53 -11.06
N TRP A 507 -19.01 -13.44 -10.80
CA TRP A 507 -19.55 -12.09 -10.92
C TRP A 507 -19.38 -11.61 -12.37
N ASN A 508 -20.44 -11.76 -13.16
CA ASN A 508 -20.51 -11.22 -14.53
C ASN A 508 -21.57 -10.13 -14.67
N THR A 509 -22.63 -10.22 -13.86
CA THR A 509 -23.75 -9.27 -13.84
C THR A 509 -24.18 -9.00 -12.40
N ARG A 510 -24.84 -7.86 -12.16
CA ARG A 510 -25.47 -7.53 -10.88
C ARG A 510 -26.79 -8.32 -10.68
N PRO A 511 -27.17 -8.70 -9.44
CA PRO A 511 -26.40 -8.54 -8.21
C PRO A 511 -25.36 -9.67 -8.01
N TYR A 512 -24.30 -9.40 -7.25
CA TYR A 512 -23.35 -10.41 -6.75
C TYR A 512 -23.28 -10.40 -5.23
N ASN A 513 -23.43 -11.57 -4.62
CA ASN A 513 -23.37 -11.73 -3.17
C ASN A 513 -21.97 -12.15 -2.75
N TYR A 514 -21.35 -11.32 -1.93
CA TYR A 514 -20.03 -11.53 -1.39
C TYR A 514 -20.09 -11.61 0.12
N ARG A 515 -19.54 -12.67 0.70
CA ARG A 515 -19.54 -12.86 2.14
C ARG A 515 -18.11 -12.95 2.66
N VAL A 516 -17.76 -12.11 3.62
CA VAL A 516 -16.47 -12.16 4.29
C VAL A 516 -16.65 -12.44 5.78
N THR A 517 -15.82 -13.34 6.31
CA THR A 517 -15.64 -13.47 7.75
C THR A 517 -14.35 -12.75 8.16
N LEU A 518 -14.48 -11.87 9.14
CA LEU A 518 -13.39 -11.10 9.73
C LEU A 518 -13.09 -11.69 11.10
N LEU A 519 -11.85 -12.17 11.27
CA LEU A 519 -11.32 -12.63 12.54
C LEU A 519 -10.29 -11.62 13.04
N ASN A 520 -10.31 -11.29 14.33
CA ASN A 520 -9.29 -10.44 14.93
C ASN A 520 -8.59 -11.17 16.08
N GLY A 521 -7.30 -11.44 15.87
CA GLY A 521 -6.42 -12.05 16.87
C GLY A 521 -5.59 -11.05 17.66
N ASP A 522 -5.57 -9.77 17.28
CA ASP A 522 -4.84 -8.70 17.99
C ASP A 522 -5.67 -8.17 19.19
N HIS A 523 -4.98 -7.57 20.17
CA HIS A 523 -5.58 -7.05 21.40
C HIS A 523 -6.15 -5.62 21.26
N PHE A 524 -6.24 -5.12 20.03
CA PHE A 524 -6.80 -3.83 19.70
C PHE A 524 -7.87 -3.95 18.59
N VAL A 525 -8.63 -2.89 18.40
CA VAL A 525 -9.73 -2.84 17.42
C VAL A 525 -9.15 -2.68 16.03
N HIS A 526 -9.64 -3.46 15.07
CA HIS A 526 -9.42 -3.23 13.64
C HIS A 526 -10.67 -2.63 12.99
N GLY A 527 -10.50 -1.94 11.86
CA GLY A 527 -11.58 -1.58 10.97
C GLY A 527 -11.61 -2.49 9.75
N TYR A 528 -12.78 -2.65 9.15
CA TYR A 528 -12.93 -3.24 7.83
C TYR A 528 -13.63 -2.27 6.89
N MET A 529 -12.99 -2.04 5.76
CA MET A 529 -13.51 -1.29 4.65
C MET A 529 -13.36 -2.13 3.39
N ASN A 530 -14.43 -2.19 2.61
CA ASN A 530 -14.39 -2.79 1.30
C ASN A 530 -14.36 -1.68 0.25
N VAL A 531 -13.34 -1.68 -0.59
CA VAL A 531 -13.18 -0.71 -1.68
C VAL A 531 -13.24 -1.45 -3.00
N ASP A 532 -14.02 -0.90 -3.94
CA ASP A 532 -14.07 -1.37 -5.32
C ASP A 532 -13.91 -0.21 -6.30
N PHE A 533 -13.61 -0.60 -7.53
CA PHE A 533 -13.38 0.24 -8.70
C PHE A 533 -14.39 0.01 -9.84
N GLY A 534 -15.31 -0.95 -9.73
CA GLY A 534 -16.32 -1.34 -10.73
C GLY A 534 -17.67 -0.63 -10.63
N GLY A 535 -18.06 -0.11 -9.46
CA GLY A 535 -19.31 0.67 -9.28
C GLY A 535 -19.25 2.12 -9.79
N SER A 536 -18.04 2.66 -9.97
CA SER A 536 -17.77 3.99 -10.55
C SER A 536 -17.01 3.84 -11.86
N ARG A 537 -16.94 4.91 -12.67
CA ARG A 537 -16.17 4.88 -13.92
C ARG A 537 -14.68 4.63 -13.64
N GLY A 538 -14.08 3.70 -14.37
CA GLY A 538 -12.66 3.41 -14.37
C GLY A 538 -12.00 3.82 -15.68
N TRP A 539 -10.72 4.22 -15.62
CA TRP A 539 -9.95 4.58 -16.80
C TRP A 539 -8.88 3.53 -17.03
N GLU A 540 -8.47 3.39 -18.27
CA GLU A 540 -7.20 2.77 -18.58
C GLU A 540 -6.37 3.68 -19.46
N ASN A 541 -5.12 3.84 -19.07
CA ASN A 541 -4.06 4.37 -19.87
C ASN A 541 -3.66 3.28 -20.86
N GLN A 542 -3.91 3.57 -22.13
CA GLN A 542 -3.60 2.67 -23.25
C GLN A 542 -2.09 2.55 -23.50
N PHE A 543 -1.25 3.35 -22.84
CA PHE A 543 0.20 3.37 -23.04
C PHE A 543 0.93 2.86 -21.81
N GLN A 544 1.62 1.73 -22.01
CA GLN A 544 2.41 1.05 -21.00
C GLN A 544 3.71 0.57 -21.61
N PHE A 545 4.80 0.76 -20.88
CA PHE A 545 6.11 0.20 -21.18
C PHE A 545 6.53 -0.65 -19.97
N THR A 546 5.86 -1.78 -19.76
CA THR A 546 6.22 -2.77 -18.72
C THR A 546 6.75 -4.07 -19.31
N ASP A 547 6.92 -4.12 -20.64
CA ASP A 547 7.39 -5.30 -21.36
C ASP A 547 8.78 -5.72 -20.83
N PRO A 548 8.87 -6.90 -20.16
CA PRO A 548 10.14 -7.42 -19.65
C PRO A 548 11.17 -7.75 -20.75
N SER A 549 10.73 -7.84 -22.01
CA SER A 549 11.61 -8.10 -23.15
C SER A 549 12.22 -6.84 -23.75
N THR A 550 11.72 -5.65 -23.40
CA THR A 550 12.20 -4.37 -23.95
C THR A 550 12.96 -3.50 -22.95
N LEU A 551 13.49 -4.08 -21.88
CA LEU A 551 13.98 -3.29 -20.77
C LEU A 551 15.24 -2.50 -21.11
N ILE A 552 15.18 -1.26 -20.65
CA ILE A 552 16.19 -0.22 -20.77
C ILE A 552 17.31 -0.59 -19.81
N ASP A 553 18.51 -0.81 -20.33
CA ASP A 553 19.71 -0.87 -19.51
C ASP A 553 19.87 0.47 -18.77
N PRO A 554 19.87 0.50 -17.42
CA PRO A 554 20.08 1.73 -16.66
C PRO A 554 21.46 2.36 -16.89
N GLU A 555 22.41 1.64 -17.52
CA GLU A 555 23.78 2.10 -17.75
C GLU A 555 24.06 2.53 -19.22
N GLY A 556 23.08 2.46 -20.13
CA GLY A 556 23.28 2.75 -21.57
C GLY A 556 22.45 3.91 -22.14
N PRO A 557 22.90 4.58 -23.24
CA PRO A 557 22.05 5.49 -24.00
C PRO A 557 20.82 4.74 -24.55
N HIS A 558 19.65 5.36 -24.39
CA HIS A 558 18.29 4.82 -24.59
C HIS A 558 17.94 4.40 -26.03
N ILE A 559 18.67 3.48 -26.66
CA ILE A 559 18.48 3.18 -28.09
C ILE A 559 18.20 1.72 -28.44
N SER A 560 18.20 0.75 -27.52
CA SER A 560 17.79 -0.63 -27.87
C SER A 560 17.26 -1.47 -26.69
N PRO A 561 16.20 -2.28 -26.90
CA PRO A 561 15.66 -3.20 -25.90
C PRO A 561 16.66 -4.32 -25.55
N THR A 562 16.82 -4.61 -24.26
CA THR A 562 17.68 -5.70 -23.77
C THR A 562 16.83 -6.81 -23.13
N THR A 563 17.03 -8.06 -23.56
CA THR A 563 16.34 -9.24 -23.02
C THR A 563 16.88 -9.58 -21.63
N ILE A 564 16.04 -9.60 -20.60
CA ILE A 564 16.43 -10.09 -19.27
C ILE A 564 16.29 -11.62 -19.20
N VAL A 565 17.44 -12.31 -19.13
CA VAL A 565 17.54 -13.75 -18.90
C VAL A 565 17.97 -13.98 -17.45
N GLY A 566 17.34 -14.90 -16.73
CA GLY A 566 17.70 -15.22 -15.36
C GLY A 566 17.93 -16.70 -15.24
N ARG A 567 18.82 -17.04 -14.31
CA ARG A 567 19.44 -18.35 -14.25
C ARG A 567 18.75 -19.19 -13.20
N GLN A 568 18.26 -20.37 -13.59
CA GLN A 568 18.06 -21.44 -12.63
C GLN A 568 19.41 -22.07 -12.26
N PHE A 569 19.57 -22.40 -10.98
CA PHE A 569 20.65 -23.25 -10.51
C PHE A 569 20.04 -24.61 -10.17
N THR A 570 20.59 -25.68 -10.71
CA THR A 570 20.28 -27.03 -10.26
C THR A 570 21.54 -27.57 -9.60
N VAL A 571 21.41 -28.07 -8.37
CA VAL A 571 22.52 -28.77 -7.70
C VAL A 571 22.40 -30.25 -8.10
N VAL A 572 23.35 -30.72 -8.90
CA VAL A 572 23.50 -32.14 -9.23
C VAL A 572 24.87 -32.55 -8.70
N ASP A 573 24.91 -33.56 -7.84
CA ASP A 573 26.14 -34.12 -7.25
C ASP A 573 27.07 -33.07 -6.60
N ASP A 574 26.52 -32.20 -5.75
CA ASP A 574 27.22 -31.10 -5.06
C ASP A 574 27.90 -30.07 -5.99
N GLN A 575 27.58 -30.08 -7.29
CA GLN A 575 28.00 -29.06 -8.24
C GLN A 575 26.81 -28.22 -8.70
N ILE A 576 27.03 -26.91 -8.75
CA ILE A 576 26.08 -25.96 -9.34
C ILE A 576 26.16 -26.12 -10.85
N VAL A 577 25.14 -26.75 -11.43
CA VAL A 577 24.97 -26.85 -12.88
C VAL A 577 24.06 -25.70 -13.32
N ILE A 578 24.56 -24.87 -14.24
CA ILE A 578 23.77 -23.80 -14.87
C ILE A 578 22.93 -24.46 -15.98
N GLY A 579 21.63 -24.59 -15.75
CA GLY A 579 20.67 -25.11 -16.74
C GLY A 579 20.39 -24.10 -17.86
N ASN A 580 19.78 -24.59 -18.96
CA ASN A 580 19.45 -23.80 -20.16
C ASN A 580 18.60 -22.56 -19.86
N GLU A 581 18.73 -21.56 -20.74
CA GLU A 581 18.09 -20.26 -20.70
C GLU A 581 16.56 -20.36 -20.84
N ASP A 582 15.84 -20.49 -19.73
CA ASP A 582 14.40 -20.26 -19.70
C ASP A 582 14.08 -18.84 -19.23
N LYS A 583 13.02 -18.25 -19.81
CA LYS A 583 12.50 -16.95 -19.41
C LYS A 583 12.20 -16.97 -17.90
N ILE A 584 12.70 -15.97 -17.16
CA ILE A 584 12.60 -15.83 -15.68
C ILE A 584 11.17 -15.98 -15.16
N PHE A 585 10.21 -15.68 -16.01
CA PHE A 585 8.82 -15.67 -15.66
C PHE A 585 8.20 -17.01 -16.05
N PRO A 586 7.58 -17.75 -15.12
CA PRO A 586 6.56 -18.70 -15.53
C PRO A 586 5.45 -17.86 -16.16
N THR A 587 5.43 -17.78 -17.49
CA THR A 587 4.18 -17.61 -18.24
C THR A 587 3.34 -18.83 -17.90
N ASN A 588 2.61 -18.76 -16.80
CA ASN A 588 1.63 -19.79 -16.47
C ASN A 588 0.57 -19.73 -17.56
N ARG A 589 0.30 -20.88 -18.18
CA ARG A 589 -0.56 -21.06 -19.36
C ARG A 589 -1.95 -21.53 -18.91
N GLY A 590 -2.47 -20.95 -17.83
CA GLY A 590 -3.50 -21.51 -16.98
C GLY A 590 -4.91 -21.02 -17.29
N GLY A 591 -5.29 -20.92 -18.57
CA GLY A 591 -6.66 -20.61 -18.99
C GLY A 591 -6.75 -20.23 -20.47
N LEU A 592 -7.92 -20.46 -21.10
CA LEU A 592 -8.18 -20.11 -22.51
C LEU A 592 -8.14 -18.61 -22.84
N GLU A 593 -8.09 -17.75 -21.82
CA GLU A 593 -8.02 -16.28 -21.96
C GLU A 593 -6.61 -15.69 -21.70
N GLU A 594 -5.63 -16.50 -21.24
CA GLU A 594 -4.24 -16.09 -20.95
C GLU A 594 -3.28 -16.24 -22.16
N PHE A 595 -3.79 -16.51 -23.36
CA PHE A 595 -2.99 -16.88 -24.56
C PHE A 595 -2.48 -15.71 -25.41
N LEU A 596 -2.52 -14.47 -24.92
CA LEU A 596 -2.00 -13.35 -25.70
C LEU A 596 -0.49 -13.22 -25.47
N GLU A 597 0.27 -13.74 -26.42
CA GLU A 597 1.71 -13.50 -26.53
C GLU A 597 1.96 -11.99 -26.47
N ALA A 598 2.87 -11.55 -25.59
CA ALA A 598 3.37 -10.19 -25.60
C ALA A 598 4.24 -10.01 -26.86
N ASN A 599 3.60 -9.73 -27.99
CA ASN A 599 4.30 -9.30 -29.19
C ASN A 599 4.46 -7.77 -29.13
N PRO A 600 5.65 -7.23 -29.45
CA PRO A 600 5.84 -5.79 -29.55
C PRO A 600 4.85 -5.20 -30.55
N ARG A 601 4.25 -4.05 -30.21
CA ARG A 601 3.36 -3.31 -31.11
C ARG A 601 4.09 -3.05 -32.42
N ASN A 602 3.67 -3.73 -33.48
CA ASN A 602 4.09 -3.38 -34.83
C ASN A 602 3.23 -2.22 -35.31
N HIS A 603 3.80 -1.02 -35.35
CA HIS A 603 3.09 0.19 -35.80
C HIS A 603 2.64 0.13 -37.27
N ASP A 604 3.17 -0.81 -38.06
CA ASP A 604 2.90 -0.95 -39.49
C ASP A 604 1.92 -2.09 -39.84
N ASP A 605 1.37 -2.78 -38.84
CA ASP A 605 0.46 -3.92 -39.04
C ASP A 605 -1.02 -3.49 -38.84
N PRO A 606 -1.84 -3.46 -39.90
CA PRO A 606 -3.24 -3.04 -39.83
C PRO A 606 -4.16 -4.05 -39.12
N ASP A 607 -3.75 -5.31 -38.98
CA ASP A 607 -4.51 -6.35 -38.26
C ASP A 607 -4.09 -6.46 -36.79
N ASN A 608 -2.84 -6.08 -36.49
CA ASN A 608 -2.27 -6.01 -35.13
C ASN A 608 -2.37 -4.60 -34.50
N GLY A 609 -2.96 -3.65 -35.23
CA GLY A 609 -3.38 -2.32 -34.75
C GLY A 609 -4.69 -2.33 -33.95
N PHE A 610 -5.36 -3.48 -33.85
CA PHE A 610 -6.42 -3.70 -32.87
C PHE A 610 -5.80 -3.96 -31.49
N PRO A 611 -6.39 -3.45 -30.39
CA PRO A 611 -5.84 -3.59 -29.05
C PRO A 611 -5.69 -5.07 -28.69
N GLN A 612 -4.48 -5.62 -28.86
CA GLN A 612 -4.15 -6.95 -28.39
C GLN A 612 -4.05 -6.94 -26.88
N LEU A 613 -4.91 -7.74 -26.26
CA LEU A 613 -5.06 -7.78 -24.82
C LEU A 613 -3.98 -8.64 -24.14
N GLY A 614 -2.70 -8.29 -24.20
CA GLY A 614 -1.67 -8.97 -23.39
C GLY A 614 -2.03 -8.95 -21.89
N SER A 615 -1.51 -9.88 -21.09
CA SER A 615 -1.76 -9.94 -19.63
C SER A 615 -1.47 -8.62 -18.88
N GLY A 616 -0.72 -7.68 -19.46
CA GLY A 616 -0.50 -6.32 -18.96
C GLY A 616 -1.67 -5.33 -19.12
N CYS A 617 -2.54 -5.47 -20.11
CA CYS A 617 -3.70 -4.57 -20.31
C CYS A 617 -5.01 -5.12 -19.75
N PHE A 618 -4.93 -6.09 -18.84
CA PHE A 618 -6.05 -6.43 -17.95
C PHE A 618 -5.99 -5.69 -16.62
N PHE A 619 -5.15 -4.65 -16.54
CA PHE A 619 -4.99 -3.88 -15.34
C PHE A 619 -4.99 -2.39 -15.65
N THR A 620 -5.70 -1.60 -14.84
CA THR A 620 -5.72 -0.14 -14.98
C THR A 620 -4.31 0.39 -14.77
N PHE A 621 -3.71 0.90 -15.83
CA PHE A 621 -2.72 1.95 -15.73
C PHE A 621 -3.53 3.24 -15.82
N GLY A 622 -3.18 4.27 -15.07
CA GLY A 622 -3.87 5.55 -15.20
C GLY A 622 -4.77 5.81 -14.02
N ARG A 623 -6.01 6.24 -14.26
CA ARG A 623 -6.88 6.77 -13.20
C ARG A 623 -8.05 5.82 -12.95
N ASN A 624 -8.72 5.93 -11.81
CA ASN A 624 -9.99 5.26 -11.50
C ASN A 624 -10.69 6.04 -10.39
N HIS A 625 -12.02 6.05 -10.42
CA HIS A 625 -12.81 6.65 -9.35
C HIS A 625 -13.08 5.57 -8.31
N ALA A 626 -12.33 5.62 -7.22
CA ALA A 626 -12.48 4.68 -6.12
C ALA A 626 -13.71 5.00 -5.28
N TRP A 627 -14.43 3.96 -4.86
CA TRP A 627 -15.57 4.12 -3.95
C TRP A 627 -15.60 3.04 -2.87
N PRO A 628 -15.81 3.41 -1.59
CA PRO A 628 -16.08 2.44 -0.55
C PRO A 628 -17.46 1.81 -0.72
N ASN A 629 -17.51 0.48 -0.81
CA ASN A 629 -18.76 -0.26 -0.79
C ASN A 629 -19.22 -0.54 0.64
N ALA A 630 -18.29 -0.84 1.55
CA ALA A 630 -18.59 -1.14 2.95
C ALA A 630 -17.61 -0.40 3.86
N GLY A 631 -18.07 0.00 5.05
CA GLY A 631 -17.22 0.70 6.02
C GLY A 631 -16.84 2.14 5.64
N GLY A 632 -17.60 2.78 4.73
CA GLY A 632 -17.36 4.17 4.29
C GLY A 632 -18.61 5.04 4.27
N PRO A 633 -18.46 6.37 4.03
CA PRO A 633 -17.19 7.06 3.84
C PRO A 633 -16.42 7.43 5.13
N TRP A 634 -17.03 7.26 6.32
CA TRP A 634 -16.52 7.88 7.57
C TRP A 634 -16.40 6.93 8.77
N GLY A 635 -16.37 5.62 8.56
CA GLY A 635 -16.17 4.66 9.65
C GLY A 635 -16.21 3.22 9.16
N GLY A 636 -15.08 2.53 9.26
CA GLY A 636 -14.97 1.11 8.96
C GLY A 636 -15.94 0.28 9.80
N ILE A 637 -16.28 -0.92 9.31
CA ILE A 637 -16.98 -1.92 10.10
C ILE A 637 -16.01 -2.38 11.20
N VAL A 638 -16.36 -2.10 12.45
CA VAL A 638 -15.49 -2.36 13.61
C VAL A 638 -15.37 -3.86 13.84
N VAL A 639 -14.13 -4.36 13.92
CA VAL A 639 -13.81 -5.73 14.30
C VAL A 639 -13.24 -5.70 15.72
N PRO A 640 -13.96 -6.21 16.74
CA PRO A 640 -13.52 -6.13 18.13
C PRO A 640 -12.17 -6.81 18.38
N PRO A 641 -11.43 -6.47 19.43
CA PRO A 641 -10.19 -7.17 19.81
C PRO A 641 -10.44 -8.65 20.11
N VAL A 642 -9.37 -9.45 20.09
CA VAL A 642 -9.36 -10.84 20.60
C VAL A 642 -9.98 -10.93 21.99
N GLN A 643 -10.69 -12.03 22.25
CA GLN A 643 -11.34 -12.27 23.53
C GLN A 643 -10.32 -12.53 24.64
N VAL A 644 -10.76 -12.40 25.90
CA VAL A 644 -9.89 -12.58 27.08
C VAL A 644 -9.29 -13.99 27.17
N ASP A 645 -9.97 -14.99 26.62
CA ASP A 645 -9.50 -16.38 26.54
C ASP A 645 -8.54 -16.66 25.37
N GLY A 646 -8.24 -15.64 24.55
CA GLY A 646 -7.40 -15.75 23.36
C GLY A 646 -8.15 -16.18 22.10
N THR A 647 -9.48 -16.41 22.17
CA THR A 647 -10.28 -16.72 20.99
C THR A 647 -10.41 -15.48 20.09
N PRO A 648 -10.08 -15.56 18.79
CA PRO A 648 -10.32 -14.45 17.87
C PRO A 648 -11.75 -13.95 17.95
N SER A 649 -11.92 -12.62 17.94
CA SER A 649 -13.26 -12.09 17.72
C SER A 649 -13.70 -12.40 16.29
N LYS A 650 -15.01 -12.46 16.06
CA LYS A 650 -15.59 -12.73 14.74
C LYS A 650 -16.61 -11.66 14.39
N HIS A 651 -16.53 -11.15 13.17
CA HIS A 651 -17.55 -10.32 12.54
C HIS A 651 -17.77 -10.79 11.10
N VAL A 652 -19.02 -10.85 10.65
CA VAL A 652 -19.36 -11.25 9.29
C VAL A 652 -19.85 -10.04 8.52
N VAL A 653 -19.42 -9.89 7.27
CA VAL A 653 -19.97 -8.87 6.36
C VAL A 653 -20.51 -9.55 5.12
N GLU A 654 -21.79 -9.30 4.83
CA GLU A 654 -22.47 -9.74 3.62
C GLU A 654 -22.70 -8.54 2.73
N ILE A 655 -22.17 -8.54 1.51
CA ILE A 655 -22.24 -7.44 0.57
C ILE A 655 -23.01 -7.92 -0.67
N GLU A 656 -24.12 -7.24 -0.97
CA GLU A 656 -24.82 -7.32 -2.24
C GLU A 656 -24.29 -6.20 -3.16
N TYR A 657 -23.46 -6.60 -4.13
CA TYR A 657 -22.96 -5.70 -5.16
C TYR A 657 -24.01 -5.52 -6.27
N ASN A 658 -24.55 -4.32 -6.41
CA ASN A 658 -25.60 -3.94 -7.36
C ASN A 658 -25.02 -3.18 -8.56
N TYR A 659 -23.81 -3.53 -8.97
CA TYR A 659 -23.18 -2.99 -10.17
C TYR A 659 -22.42 -4.11 -10.90
N GLU A 660 -22.14 -3.89 -12.17
CA GLU A 660 -21.34 -4.80 -12.96
C GLU A 660 -19.89 -4.72 -12.51
N PRO A 661 -19.20 -5.85 -12.43
CA PRO A 661 -17.78 -5.81 -12.18
C PRO A 661 -17.10 -5.09 -13.35
N SER A 662 -15.96 -4.48 -13.10
CA SER A 662 -15.05 -4.25 -14.24
C SER A 662 -14.54 -5.61 -14.72
N ARG A 663 -14.03 -5.72 -15.96
CA ARG A 663 -13.29 -6.92 -16.42
C ARG A 663 -12.06 -7.26 -15.55
N ARG A 664 -11.76 -6.40 -14.59
CA ARG A 664 -10.57 -6.35 -13.74
C ARG A 664 -10.94 -6.28 -12.28
N LEU A 665 -12.14 -6.72 -11.89
CA LEU A 665 -12.63 -6.52 -10.54
C LEU A 665 -11.56 -6.93 -9.53
N ARG A 666 -11.31 -6.04 -8.56
CA ARG A 666 -10.41 -6.27 -7.46
C ARG A 666 -11.13 -5.84 -6.20
N ILE A 667 -11.59 -6.81 -5.43
CA ILE A 667 -12.22 -6.55 -4.14
C ILE A 667 -11.10 -6.30 -3.14
N TYR A 668 -10.94 -5.04 -2.73
CA TYR A 668 -9.93 -4.66 -1.73
C TYR A 668 -10.54 -4.62 -0.34
N GLN A 669 -9.87 -5.32 0.55
CA GLN A 669 -10.18 -5.43 1.97
C GLN A 669 -9.14 -4.58 2.70
N PHE A 670 -9.60 -3.54 3.37
CA PHE A 670 -8.74 -2.52 3.96
C PHE A 670 -9.02 -2.39 5.45
N ASP A 671 -7.97 -2.21 6.25
CA ASP A 671 -8.09 -1.67 7.60
C ASP A 671 -7.89 -0.15 7.62
N PRO A 672 -8.96 0.64 7.79
CA PRO A 672 -8.86 2.10 7.82
C PRO A 672 -8.36 2.65 9.16
N LEU A 673 -8.02 1.82 10.15
CA LEU A 673 -7.54 2.30 11.45
C LEU A 673 -6.02 2.16 11.61
N HIS A 674 -5.41 1.11 11.05
CA HIS A 674 -3.99 0.80 11.23
C HIS A 674 -3.29 0.47 9.90
N HIS A 675 -2.13 1.06 9.66
CA HIS A 675 -1.59 1.23 8.29
C HIS A 675 -0.21 0.65 8.01
N ASP A 676 0.19 -0.43 8.71
CA ASP A 676 1.42 -1.10 8.34
C ASP A 676 1.25 -1.92 7.04
N VAL A 677 0.51 -3.04 7.11
CA VAL A 677 0.09 -3.83 5.95
C VAL A 677 -1.42 -3.99 5.99
N ALA A 678 -2.11 -2.94 5.54
CA ALA A 678 -3.55 -2.76 5.76
C ALA A 678 -4.44 -3.26 4.62
N ILE A 679 -3.90 -3.78 3.51
CA ILE A 679 -4.69 -4.15 2.33
C ILE A 679 -4.50 -5.64 2.01
N TYR A 680 -5.62 -6.34 1.88
CA TYR A 680 -5.73 -7.65 1.24
C TYR A 680 -6.60 -7.53 0.00
N SER A 681 -6.18 -8.13 -1.12
CA SER A 681 -6.89 -7.99 -2.40
C SER A 681 -7.30 -9.35 -2.95
N LEU A 682 -8.53 -9.42 -3.46
CA LEU A 682 -9.08 -10.53 -4.22
C LEU A 682 -9.30 -10.05 -5.66
N HIS A 683 -8.81 -10.79 -6.64
CA HIS A 683 -8.85 -10.46 -8.07
C HIS A 683 -9.74 -11.45 -8.78
#